data_AF-A0A5B1BGT0-F1
#
_entry.id   AF-A0A5B1BGT0-F1
#
_cell.length_a   1.000
_cell.length_b   1.000
_cell.length_c   1.000
_cell.angle_alpha   90.00
_cell.angle_beta   90.00
_cell.angle_gamma   90.00
#
_symmetry.space_group_name_H-M   'P 1'
#
loop_
_entity.id
_entity.type
_entity.pdbx_description
1 polymer ?
#
loop_
_entity_poly.entity_id
_entity_poly.type
_entity_poly.pdbx_seq_one_letter_code
_entity_poly.pdbx_strand_id
1 'polypeptide(L)'
;MKEIFSFELLYRLRRPATWIYMGLGMLMAGLLSYFQQSSTAQYVNSPNHIAEIIGPISIFCIFFYAAIMGVPIYRDQDHKTAQTYFTFPIKQKSYVLGRFLGSFTIVTLLNFCIVLAAIIGVTMGMYADRPDYGDYDKFSLLSYLLPFIFILQINAFLIGSLFFCLMAFFKKMSIIYLGGICLLLLYSLAGNFTGDIDYQWLSVYLDPFGGEAWSFVKKYWSINELNTNQLPIQGKFLLNRMLWLSIGFIFFIITFLRFDYKKFLSSGNRAQKTRDDNYIPSGIISIKQAFTKETSRQNLFSLSKIEFLSILRDPVFIILLVIGVITSIIIIYSNNETYGTPNLPITRFIIDNISIGITLLSIIILIIYSGEAVHRTRKNKTFVFYDALPISNQNLYLSKVLSLIGISVVLTFINILIGILYQVFLGYFDFDLGMYLTYNFMLVFPNFLMTTLLAFFIHVLVNNKFLGHFIVVLIYIGSPLLITLAFKSSNPLIRFRGSTPFFISDLNGFGHYLTGIAWLKLYWILFTLILMLIGKLFWVRGFFTTAKERFTLAKQRFNSKMITVVSITILAFVSVASYSYYNLKIINTIEDGEYYNEIEADAEKKYSRLINKPHPQVTDLKAYIDVFPAERAVAAKGEFRIINNYKTAIDTLLLELQYGSEHMVLEKVLYNHREIKASVVDSTYRMYFYRLPKPMQPDERAELTITVSAKTKGFANALETQVLNNGTFLNGNIFPRFHYDISLSDNGIRKKYGLKKLDYLLPPRTDTTALKKNLFNEDANYINFEAIVSTSDDQIALAPGKLVNEWKENDRAYYHYKLESQTDLFFNVVSARYDIEKSSWIAPSGKKVAIEVYHSSKHKRNLQYFVDGIKVALDYCSKNFYEYPNSIIRIVEFPAYATFAQSFATTIPYSENFGFVADFEKAEDFNYAFRVTAHEVAHQWWGHLVTPSKTSGANIISETLAEYSSLMTMKKEYGENGIKNFLKYSLDEYLRSRAFSFKPERSLINVETGQHIWYRKGSMIMYELQDIIGEERVNEALKEFLEEYKNFEKGVYATSEDLYRAIYEAAPDSLKYAVDDGFKEIVLYENRIKEATTLQLENGTYETTFIVDSKKIYYDDKGKEKRTDDTTNYIEIGLFGEDIVDDQDVPLKNPYYLERKWLKPGENKFTVITDKKPEKAGIDPYNKLIDRNSNDNLKRVEE
;
A
#
# COMPACT_ATOMS: atom_id res chain seq x y z
N MET A 1 30.74 -34.60 -25.47
CA MET A 1 30.11 -33.44 -24.77
C MET A 1 29.08 -32.82 -25.69
N LYS A 2 29.49 -32.48 -26.92
CA LYS A 2 28.61 -32.06 -28.02
C LYS A 2 27.40 -32.97 -28.20
N GLU A 3 27.58 -34.29 -28.11
CA GLU A 3 26.51 -35.28 -28.26
C GLU A 3 25.46 -35.18 -27.13
N ILE A 4 25.91 -34.97 -25.89
CA ILE A 4 25.03 -34.85 -24.71
C ILE A 4 24.27 -33.52 -24.77
N PHE A 5 24.96 -32.44 -25.15
CA PHE A 5 24.34 -31.14 -25.38
C PHE A 5 23.25 -31.22 -26.46
N SER A 6 23.59 -31.75 -27.64
CA SER A 6 22.64 -31.91 -28.74
C SER A 6 21.49 -32.84 -28.38
N PHE A 7 21.75 -33.92 -27.63
CA PHE A 7 20.70 -34.80 -27.13
C PHE A 7 19.73 -34.06 -26.22
N GLU A 8 20.22 -33.27 -25.25
CA GLU A 8 19.34 -32.54 -24.33
C GLU A 8 18.52 -31.49 -25.07
N LEU A 9 19.14 -30.76 -26.00
CA LEU A 9 18.47 -29.76 -26.84
C LEU A 9 17.35 -30.38 -27.68
N LEU A 10 17.66 -31.43 -28.44
CA LEU A 10 16.67 -32.13 -29.29
C LEU A 10 15.57 -32.79 -28.45
N TYR A 11 15.92 -33.36 -27.31
CA TYR A 11 14.95 -33.93 -26.38
C TYR A 11 13.95 -32.89 -25.91
N ARG A 12 14.42 -31.70 -25.50
CA ARG A 12 13.56 -30.63 -25.01
C ARG A 12 12.71 -30.01 -26.12
N LEU A 13 13.26 -29.78 -27.31
CA LEU A 13 12.50 -29.24 -28.45
C LEU A 13 11.39 -30.18 -28.93
N ARG A 14 11.56 -31.50 -28.79
CA ARG A 14 10.53 -32.50 -29.11
C ARG A 14 9.45 -32.64 -28.04
N ARG A 15 9.63 -32.07 -26.84
CA ARG A 15 8.64 -32.17 -25.75
C ARG A 15 7.61 -31.04 -25.84
N PRO A 16 6.30 -31.37 -25.85
CA PRO A 16 5.23 -30.37 -25.82
C PRO A 16 5.34 -29.41 -24.61
N ALA A 17 5.83 -29.90 -23.47
CA ALA A 17 5.98 -29.09 -22.26
C ALA A 17 6.87 -27.85 -22.47
N THR A 18 7.92 -27.95 -23.29
CA THR A 18 8.84 -26.82 -23.55
C THR A 18 8.11 -25.67 -24.26
N TRP A 19 7.33 -26.00 -25.29
CA TRP A 19 6.54 -25.02 -26.04
C TRP A 19 5.38 -24.46 -25.22
N ILE A 20 4.78 -25.26 -24.34
CA ILE A 20 3.78 -24.77 -23.38
C ILE A 20 4.40 -23.73 -22.44
N TYR A 21 5.59 -23.98 -21.90
CA TYR A 21 6.27 -23.00 -21.03
C TYR A 21 6.62 -21.71 -21.78
N MET A 22 7.11 -21.81 -23.02
CA MET A 22 7.37 -20.63 -23.87
C MET A 22 6.09 -19.85 -24.17
N GLY A 23 5.01 -20.53 -24.57
CA GLY A 23 3.73 -19.89 -24.85
C GLY A 23 3.14 -19.19 -23.62
N LEU A 24 3.25 -19.80 -22.43
CA LEU A 24 2.79 -19.20 -21.18
C LEU A 24 3.64 -17.99 -20.77
N GLY A 25 4.97 -18.09 -20.92
CA GLY A 25 5.88 -16.96 -20.70
C GLY A 25 5.60 -15.80 -21.64
N MET A 26 5.38 -16.08 -22.92
CA MET A 26 5.00 -15.08 -23.93
C MET A 26 3.64 -14.45 -23.63
N LEU A 27 2.63 -15.25 -23.30
CA LEU A 27 1.30 -14.76 -22.96
C LEU A 27 1.37 -13.79 -21.77
N MET A 28 2.08 -14.19 -20.71
CA MET A 28 2.24 -13.36 -19.51
C MET A 28 2.96 -12.04 -19.83
N ALA A 29 4.09 -12.11 -20.54
CA ALA A 29 4.86 -10.92 -20.90
C ALA A 29 4.12 -9.98 -21.84
N GLY A 30 3.45 -10.53 -22.86
CA GLY A 30 2.68 -9.78 -23.83
C GLY A 30 1.46 -9.09 -23.20
N LEU A 31 0.71 -9.79 -22.34
CA LEU A 31 -0.45 -9.21 -21.65
C LEU A 31 -0.05 -8.13 -20.65
N LEU A 32 0.97 -8.38 -19.82
CA LEU A 32 1.46 -7.37 -18.86
C LEU A 32 1.96 -6.12 -19.59
N SER A 33 2.69 -6.29 -20.69
CA SER A 33 3.18 -5.17 -21.50
C SER A 33 2.06 -4.42 -22.22
N TYR A 34 1.03 -5.13 -22.68
CA TYR A 34 -0.13 -4.53 -23.37
C TYR A 34 -1.01 -3.72 -22.42
N PHE A 35 -1.20 -4.20 -21.19
CA PHE A 35 -2.00 -3.52 -20.18
C PHE A 35 -1.18 -2.61 -19.24
N GLN A 36 0.10 -2.38 -19.52
CA GLN A 36 0.92 -1.48 -18.71
C GLN A 36 0.38 -0.05 -18.83
N GLN A 37 0.05 0.54 -17.68
CA GLN A 37 -0.39 1.93 -17.58
C GLN A 37 0.67 2.75 -16.84
N SER A 38 0.86 3.99 -17.27
CA SER A 38 1.56 5.01 -16.51
C SER A 38 0.54 5.88 -15.77
N SER A 39 0.64 5.93 -14.45
CA SER A 39 -0.14 6.83 -13.59
C SER A 39 0.57 8.15 -13.31
N THR A 40 1.73 8.37 -13.92
CA THR A 40 2.58 9.56 -13.75
C THR A 40 2.91 10.17 -15.11
N ALA A 41 3.66 11.28 -15.13
CA ALA A 41 4.18 11.82 -16.39
C ALA A 41 5.30 10.97 -17.06
N GLN A 42 5.53 9.73 -16.58
CA GLN A 42 6.46 8.76 -17.18
C GLN A 42 5.87 8.13 -18.46
N TYR A 43 6.69 7.86 -19.47
CA TYR A 43 6.26 7.17 -20.69
C TYR A 43 6.04 5.67 -20.44
N VAL A 44 5.01 5.08 -21.05
CA VAL A 44 4.67 3.66 -20.92
C VAL A 44 5.80 2.74 -21.37
N ASN A 45 6.57 3.15 -22.38
CA ASN A 45 7.72 2.42 -22.92
C ASN A 45 9.09 3.01 -22.47
N SER A 46 9.10 3.78 -21.39
CA SER A 46 10.36 4.23 -20.76
C SER A 46 11.23 3.04 -20.32
N PRO A 47 12.56 3.22 -20.21
CA PRO A 47 13.46 2.16 -19.76
C PRO A 47 13.09 1.62 -18.38
N ASN A 48 12.63 2.50 -17.47
CA ASN A 48 12.16 2.07 -16.15
C ASN A 48 10.91 1.18 -16.23
N HIS A 49 9.87 1.56 -16.99
CA HIS A 49 8.67 0.71 -17.13
C HIS A 49 8.99 -0.64 -17.78
N ILE A 50 9.88 -0.69 -18.77
CA ILE A 50 10.28 -1.96 -19.38
C ILE A 50 10.99 -2.86 -18.35
N ALA A 51 11.84 -2.30 -17.49
CA ALA A 51 12.45 -3.04 -16.39
C ALA A 51 11.40 -3.50 -15.35
N GLU A 52 10.40 -2.67 -15.03
CA GLU A 52 9.29 -3.00 -14.14
C GLU A 52 8.32 -4.05 -14.71
N ILE A 53 8.25 -4.21 -16.02
CA ILE A 53 7.54 -5.32 -16.67
C ILE A 53 8.38 -6.61 -16.58
N ILE A 54 9.66 -6.54 -16.97
CA ILE A 54 10.54 -7.72 -17.09
C ILE A 54 10.95 -8.28 -15.71
N GLY A 55 11.12 -7.43 -14.70
CA GLY A 55 11.51 -7.80 -13.34
C GLY A 55 10.58 -8.82 -12.70
N PRO A 56 9.29 -8.52 -12.50
CA PRO A 56 8.30 -9.46 -11.95
C PRO A 56 8.18 -10.75 -12.76
N ILE A 57 8.24 -10.67 -14.09
CA ILE A 57 8.24 -11.85 -14.97
C ILE A 57 9.43 -12.76 -14.65
N SER A 58 10.61 -12.19 -14.41
CA SER A 58 11.81 -12.96 -14.05
C SER A 58 11.63 -13.74 -12.75
N ILE A 59 10.92 -13.19 -11.77
CA ILE A 59 10.59 -13.88 -10.52
C ILE A 59 9.68 -15.09 -10.81
N PHE A 60 8.62 -14.91 -11.61
CA PHE A 60 7.74 -16.02 -12.02
C PHE A 60 8.47 -17.10 -12.84
N CYS A 61 9.53 -16.73 -13.56
CA CYS A 61 10.31 -17.69 -14.33
C CYS A 61 11.03 -18.74 -13.47
N ILE A 62 11.11 -18.56 -12.14
CA ILE A 62 11.62 -19.59 -11.22
C ILE A 62 10.95 -20.95 -11.42
N PHE A 63 9.66 -20.99 -11.73
CA PHE A 63 8.91 -22.23 -12.00
C PHE A 63 9.34 -22.89 -13.31
N PHE A 64 9.60 -22.10 -14.35
CA PHE A 64 10.10 -22.61 -15.63
C PHE A 64 11.55 -23.10 -15.49
N TYR A 65 12.39 -22.34 -14.79
CA TYR A 65 13.79 -22.69 -14.56
C TYR A 65 13.89 -23.97 -13.72
N ALA A 66 13.04 -24.17 -12.71
CA ALA A 66 12.94 -25.43 -11.96
C ALA A 66 12.64 -26.64 -12.86
N ALA A 67 11.67 -26.51 -13.76
CA ALA A 67 11.25 -27.59 -14.65
C ALA A 67 12.27 -27.91 -15.75
N ILE A 68 13.02 -26.90 -16.21
CA ILE A 68 14.00 -27.05 -17.30
C ILE A 68 15.38 -27.45 -16.77
N MET A 69 15.86 -26.80 -15.69
CA MET A 69 17.22 -27.00 -15.17
C MET A 69 17.30 -28.09 -14.10
N GLY A 70 16.26 -28.32 -13.30
CA GLY A 70 16.28 -29.33 -12.23
C GLY A 70 16.09 -30.77 -12.74
N VAL A 71 15.30 -30.97 -13.80
CA VAL A 71 14.91 -32.32 -14.29
C VAL A 71 15.99 -33.13 -15.03
N PRO A 72 16.91 -32.55 -15.83
CA PRO A 72 17.82 -33.31 -16.71
C PRO A 72 18.69 -34.35 -15.98
N ILE A 73 19.23 -34.01 -14.80
CA ILE A 73 20.03 -34.93 -13.98
C ILE A 73 19.12 -35.97 -13.30
N TYR A 74 17.99 -35.53 -12.72
CA TYR A 74 17.07 -36.42 -12.01
C TYR A 74 16.49 -37.51 -12.91
N ARG A 75 16.18 -37.15 -14.16
CA ARG A 75 15.57 -38.05 -15.15
C ARG A 75 16.34 -39.34 -15.32
N ASP A 76 17.67 -39.25 -15.42
CA ASP A 76 18.52 -40.40 -15.72
C ASP A 76 18.58 -41.38 -14.52
N GLN A 77 18.45 -40.86 -13.29
CA GLN A 77 18.28 -41.67 -12.09
C GLN A 77 16.86 -42.27 -12.00
N ASP A 78 15.82 -41.46 -12.23
CA ASP A 78 14.42 -41.87 -12.12
C ASP A 78 14.05 -42.98 -13.12
N HIS A 79 14.59 -42.89 -14.33
CA HIS A 79 14.44 -43.90 -15.38
C HIS A 79 15.41 -45.09 -15.25
N LYS A 80 16.24 -45.13 -14.20
CA LYS A 80 17.23 -46.20 -13.95
C LYS A 80 18.15 -46.47 -15.16
N THR A 81 18.55 -45.43 -15.89
CA THR A 81 19.36 -45.56 -17.12
C THR A 81 20.85 -45.80 -16.85
N ALA A 82 21.25 -46.05 -15.60
CA ALA A 82 22.64 -46.20 -15.17
C ALA A 82 23.42 -47.22 -16.02
N GLN A 83 22.85 -48.40 -16.24
CA GLN A 83 23.49 -49.49 -16.99
C GLN A 83 23.75 -49.09 -18.45
N THR A 84 22.81 -48.41 -19.10
CA THR A 84 22.94 -47.92 -20.49
C THR A 84 23.97 -46.79 -20.59
N TYR A 85 24.01 -45.91 -19.60
CA TYR A 85 24.92 -44.77 -19.60
C TYR A 85 26.37 -45.19 -19.32
N PHE A 86 26.58 -46.23 -18.51
CA PHE A 86 27.91 -46.78 -18.21
C PHE A 86 28.55 -47.56 -19.35
N THR A 87 27.81 -47.96 -20.39
CA THR A 87 28.38 -48.60 -21.60
C THR A 87 28.99 -47.59 -22.58
N PHE A 88 28.69 -46.30 -22.45
CA PHE A 88 29.27 -45.26 -23.30
C PHE A 88 30.54 -44.66 -22.69
N PRO A 89 31.53 -44.21 -23.50
CA PRO A 89 32.76 -43.58 -23.02
C PRO A 89 32.51 -42.12 -22.58
N ILE A 90 31.56 -41.90 -21.66
CA ILE A 90 31.14 -40.58 -21.20
C ILE A 90 32.01 -40.14 -20.01
N LYS A 91 32.82 -39.10 -20.20
CA LYS A 91 33.51 -38.42 -19.09
C LYS A 91 32.48 -37.67 -18.23
N GLN A 92 32.63 -37.76 -16.91
CA GLN A 92 31.76 -37.09 -15.92
C GLN A 92 31.59 -35.59 -16.17
N LYS A 93 32.69 -34.86 -16.38
CA LYS A 93 32.66 -33.43 -16.68
C LYS A 93 31.86 -33.11 -17.96
N SER A 94 32.00 -33.95 -18.98
CA SER A 94 31.24 -33.82 -20.23
C SER A 94 29.75 -34.08 -20.06
N TYR A 95 29.37 -34.97 -19.14
CA TYR A 95 27.98 -35.26 -18.79
C TYR A 95 27.31 -34.05 -18.12
N VAL A 96 27.93 -33.54 -17.05
CA VAL A 96 27.42 -32.39 -16.29
C VAL A 96 27.31 -31.15 -17.20
N LEU A 97 28.39 -30.82 -17.91
CA LEU A 97 28.44 -29.64 -18.78
C LEU A 97 27.44 -29.72 -19.93
N GLY A 98 27.34 -30.88 -20.60
CA GLY A 98 26.39 -31.07 -21.71
C GLY A 98 24.93 -30.92 -21.28
N ARG A 99 24.56 -31.48 -20.12
CA ARG A 99 23.20 -31.37 -19.55
C ARG A 99 22.86 -29.95 -19.14
N PHE A 100 23.78 -29.28 -18.45
CA PHE A 100 23.58 -27.92 -17.97
C PHE A 100 23.45 -26.95 -19.15
N LEU A 101 24.43 -26.93 -20.07
CA LEU A 101 24.42 -26.02 -21.22
C LEU A 101 23.21 -26.28 -22.12
N GLY A 102 22.86 -27.54 -22.40
CA GLY A 102 21.72 -27.86 -23.26
C GLY A 102 20.39 -27.37 -22.67
N SER A 103 20.22 -27.47 -21.35
CA SER A 103 19.03 -26.97 -20.66
C SER A 103 19.04 -25.45 -20.55
N PHE A 104 20.21 -24.84 -20.32
CA PHE A 104 20.38 -23.40 -20.23
C PHE A 104 20.12 -22.69 -21.56
N THR A 105 20.48 -23.30 -22.70
CA THR A 105 20.10 -22.79 -24.03
C THR A 105 18.58 -22.73 -24.21
N ILE A 106 17.85 -23.74 -23.72
CA ILE A 106 16.37 -23.73 -23.76
C ILE A 106 15.79 -22.63 -22.86
N VAL A 107 16.38 -22.42 -21.68
CA VAL A 107 16.00 -21.30 -20.80
C VAL A 107 16.29 -19.94 -21.45
N THR A 108 17.42 -19.81 -22.13
CA THR A 108 17.79 -18.57 -22.85
C THR A 108 16.80 -18.30 -24.00
N LEU A 109 16.39 -19.34 -24.73
CA LEU A 109 15.36 -19.23 -25.76
C LEU A 109 14.00 -18.83 -25.18
N LEU A 110 13.61 -19.38 -24.02
CA LEU A 110 12.41 -18.97 -23.28
C LEU A 110 12.47 -17.48 -22.90
N ASN A 111 13.59 -17.03 -22.32
CA ASN A 111 13.79 -15.62 -21.96
C ASN A 111 13.75 -14.70 -23.18
N PHE A 112 14.30 -15.13 -24.31
CA PHE A 112 14.20 -14.38 -25.57
C PHE A 112 12.74 -14.25 -26.04
N CYS A 113 11.96 -15.34 -25.99
CA CYS A 113 10.53 -15.30 -26.31
C CYS A 113 9.75 -14.34 -25.40
N ILE A 114 10.09 -14.28 -24.11
CA ILE A 114 9.49 -13.34 -23.15
C ILE A 114 9.75 -11.89 -23.55
N VAL A 115 11.00 -11.54 -23.88
CA VAL A 115 11.35 -10.18 -24.29
C VAL A 115 10.70 -9.81 -25.61
N LEU A 116 10.68 -10.74 -26.58
CA LEU A 116 9.98 -10.54 -27.84
C LEU A 116 8.48 -10.27 -27.62
N ALA A 117 7.84 -11.03 -26.74
CA ALA A 117 6.44 -10.82 -26.39
C ALA A 117 6.21 -9.49 -25.67
N ALA A 118 7.15 -9.03 -24.84
CA ALA A 118 7.07 -7.71 -24.22
C ALA A 118 7.12 -6.58 -25.26
N ILE A 119 8.05 -6.67 -26.22
CA ILE A 119 8.14 -5.72 -27.34
C ILE A 119 6.82 -5.69 -28.13
N ILE A 120 6.27 -6.88 -28.44
CA ILE A 120 4.99 -7.00 -29.15
C ILE A 120 3.87 -6.37 -28.33
N GLY A 121 3.79 -6.66 -27.03
CA GLY A 121 2.75 -6.15 -26.13
C GLY A 121 2.75 -4.63 -26.03
N VAL A 122 3.91 -4.00 -25.77
CA VAL A 122 4.05 -2.54 -25.74
C VAL A 122 3.68 -1.92 -27.10
N THR A 123 4.13 -2.53 -28.18
CA THR A 123 3.83 -2.05 -29.55
C THR A 123 2.34 -2.14 -29.85
N MET A 124 1.68 -3.24 -29.47
CA MET A 124 0.22 -3.38 -29.60
C MET A 124 -0.52 -2.37 -28.73
N GLY A 125 -0.03 -2.07 -27.51
CA GLY A 125 -0.58 -1.04 -26.63
C GLY A 125 -0.51 0.35 -27.26
N MET A 126 0.63 0.70 -27.87
CA MET A 126 0.83 1.96 -28.60
C MET A 126 -0.15 2.11 -29.78
N TYR A 127 -0.38 1.04 -30.55
CA TYR A 127 -1.32 1.07 -31.68
C TYR A 127 -2.79 0.99 -31.28
N ALA A 128 -3.10 0.58 -30.04
CA ALA A 128 -4.46 0.53 -29.53
C ALA A 128 -5.04 1.92 -29.21
N ASP A 129 -4.24 2.98 -29.30
CA ASP A 129 -4.60 4.39 -29.06
C ASP A 129 -5.37 4.59 -27.74
N ARG A 130 -4.75 4.15 -26.63
CA ARG A 130 -5.30 4.25 -25.27
C ARG A 130 -4.66 5.41 -24.51
N PRO A 131 -5.14 6.67 -24.67
CA PRO A 131 -4.53 7.81 -24.01
C PRO A 131 -4.66 7.76 -22.48
N ASP A 132 -5.61 7.01 -21.93
CA ASP A 132 -5.77 6.74 -20.49
C ASP A 132 -4.66 5.85 -19.91
N TYR A 133 -3.86 5.19 -20.75
CA TYR A 133 -2.73 4.36 -20.31
C TYR A 133 -1.43 5.15 -20.21
N GLY A 134 -1.41 6.40 -20.67
CA GLY A 134 -0.22 7.25 -20.72
C GLY A 134 0.37 7.40 -22.13
N ASP A 135 1.36 8.28 -22.25
CA ASP A 135 2.03 8.56 -23.51
C ASP A 135 3.18 7.57 -23.78
N TYR A 136 3.56 7.42 -25.06
CA TYR A 136 4.67 6.57 -25.52
C TYR A 136 5.77 7.42 -26.15
N ASP A 137 7.02 7.07 -25.92
CA ASP A 137 8.21 7.63 -26.57
C ASP A 137 8.71 6.73 -27.71
N LYS A 138 9.87 7.04 -28.28
CA LYS A 138 10.53 6.26 -29.34
C LYS A 138 10.98 4.89 -28.83
N PHE A 139 10.89 3.89 -29.69
CA PHE A 139 11.41 2.55 -29.40
C PHE A 139 12.92 2.58 -29.12
N SER A 140 13.34 1.98 -28.01
CA SER A 140 14.74 1.82 -27.62
C SER A 140 15.06 0.35 -27.37
N LEU A 141 15.84 -0.27 -28.26
CA LEU A 141 16.25 -1.68 -28.14
C LEU A 141 17.05 -1.93 -26.85
N LEU A 142 17.87 -0.96 -26.44
CA LEU A 142 18.72 -1.07 -25.26
C LEU A 142 17.90 -1.27 -23.99
N SER A 143 16.72 -0.64 -23.92
CA SER A 143 15.77 -0.75 -22.81
C SER A 143 15.24 -2.17 -22.60
N TYR A 144 15.25 -3.01 -23.63
CA TYR A 144 14.88 -4.43 -23.56
C TYR A 144 16.10 -5.34 -23.38
N LEU A 145 17.22 -4.99 -24.02
CA LEU A 145 18.45 -5.78 -23.99
C LEU A 145 19.10 -5.81 -22.60
N LEU A 146 19.13 -4.68 -21.89
CA LEU A 146 19.74 -4.61 -20.56
C LEU A 146 18.99 -5.45 -19.51
N PRO A 147 17.65 -5.34 -19.36
CA PRO A 147 16.89 -6.26 -18.51
C PRO A 147 16.99 -7.73 -18.94
N PHE A 148 17.08 -8.02 -20.26
CA PHE A 148 17.31 -9.39 -20.73
C PHE A 148 18.61 -9.98 -20.16
N ILE A 149 19.71 -9.22 -20.23
CA ILE A 149 21.03 -9.68 -19.76
C ILE A 149 21.08 -9.68 -18.23
N PHE A 150 20.84 -8.54 -17.59
CA PHE A 150 21.13 -8.35 -16.18
C PHE A 150 20.03 -8.86 -15.24
N ILE A 151 18.79 -8.97 -15.71
CA ILE A 151 17.69 -9.50 -14.89
C ILE A 151 17.42 -10.95 -15.31
N LEU A 152 16.89 -11.17 -16.52
CA LEU A 152 16.45 -12.52 -16.93
C LEU A 152 17.59 -13.54 -16.97
N GLN A 153 18.72 -13.21 -17.61
CA GLN A 153 19.79 -14.19 -17.83
C GLN A 153 20.60 -14.49 -16.56
N ILE A 154 20.90 -13.47 -15.74
CA ILE A 154 21.56 -13.68 -14.45
C ILE A 154 20.67 -14.48 -13.51
N ASN A 155 19.38 -14.13 -13.40
CA ASN A 155 18.43 -14.88 -12.58
C ASN A 155 18.29 -16.33 -13.08
N ALA A 156 18.19 -16.54 -14.39
CA ALA A 156 18.18 -17.87 -15.00
C ALA A 156 19.43 -18.69 -14.66
N PHE A 157 20.61 -18.07 -14.66
CA PHE A 157 21.86 -18.74 -14.35
C PHE A 157 21.96 -19.09 -12.86
N LEU A 158 21.66 -18.15 -11.97
CA LEU A 158 21.63 -18.38 -10.52
C LEU A 158 20.66 -19.51 -10.15
N ILE A 159 19.40 -19.35 -10.55
CA ILE A 159 18.31 -20.28 -10.22
C ILE A 159 18.56 -21.64 -10.89
N GLY A 160 18.97 -21.63 -12.15
CA GLY A 160 19.31 -22.84 -12.90
C GLY A 160 20.45 -23.63 -12.25
N SER A 161 21.51 -22.93 -11.81
CA SER A 161 22.66 -23.54 -11.13
C SER A 161 22.31 -24.06 -9.76
N LEU A 162 21.53 -23.31 -8.98
CA LEU A 162 21.01 -23.75 -7.68
C LEU A 162 20.19 -25.03 -7.82
N PHE A 163 19.19 -25.06 -8.70
CA PHE A 163 18.32 -26.23 -8.86
C PHE A 163 19.05 -27.46 -9.40
N PHE A 164 19.97 -27.25 -10.34
CA PHE A 164 20.81 -28.31 -10.86
C PHE A 164 21.72 -28.89 -9.75
N CYS A 165 22.30 -28.03 -8.90
CA CYS A 165 23.10 -28.40 -7.73
C CYS A 165 22.29 -29.19 -6.69
N LEU A 166 21.15 -28.64 -6.25
CA LEU A 166 20.28 -29.29 -5.27
C LEU A 166 19.82 -30.67 -5.75
N MET A 167 19.47 -30.78 -7.03
CA MET A 167 19.07 -32.06 -7.60
C MET A 167 20.21 -33.08 -7.64
N ALA A 168 21.41 -32.63 -8.02
CA ALA A 168 22.60 -33.45 -8.13
C ALA A 168 23.01 -34.09 -6.79
N PHE A 169 22.88 -33.36 -5.67
CA PHE A 169 23.29 -33.87 -4.36
C PHE A 169 22.18 -34.59 -3.59
N PHE A 170 20.95 -34.06 -3.60
CA PHE A 170 19.92 -34.56 -2.70
C PHE A 170 18.98 -35.59 -3.31
N LYS A 171 18.90 -35.70 -4.65
CA LYS A 171 18.09 -36.72 -5.34
C LYS A 171 16.60 -36.70 -4.98
N LYS A 172 16.08 -35.57 -4.49
CA LYS A 172 14.67 -35.37 -4.11
C LYS A 172 14.10 -34.09 -4.73
N MET A 173 13.00 -34.25 -5.46
CA MET A 173 12.29 -33.13 -6.09
C MET A 173 11.80 -32.07 -5.09
N SER A 174 11.44 -32.47 -3.87
CA SER A 174 10.93 -31.55 -2.84
C SER A 174 11.96 -30.49 -2.42
N ILE A 175 13.25 -30.77 -2.58
CA ILE A 175 14.33 -29.84 -2.21
C ILE A 175 14.50 -28.72 -3.25
N ILE A 176 14.16 -28.97 -4.52
CA ILE A 176 14.10 -27.91 -5.54
C ILE A 176 13.04 -26.87 -5.14
N TYR A 177 11.87 -27.31 -4.65
CA TYR A 177 10.83 -26.39 -4.18
C TYR A 177 11.31 -25.57 -2.98
N LEU A 178 11.98 -26.22 -2.02
CA LEU A 178 12.56 -25.52 -0.87
C LEU A 178 13.57 -24.45 -1.31
N GLY A 179 14.48 -24.76 -2.23
CA GLY A 179 15.45 -23.78 -2.74
C GLY A 179 14.78 -22.58 -3.43
N GLY A 180 13.72 -22.81 -4.19
CA GLY A 180 12.98 -21.72 -4.86
C GLY A 180 12.24 -20.84 -3.86
N ILE A 181 11.65 -21.45 -2.83
CA ILE A 181 10.98 -20.72 -1.74
C ILE A 181 11.99 -19.88 -0.96
N CYS A 182 13.17 -20.41 -0.63
CA CYS A 182 14.22 -19.62 0.03
C CYS A 182 14.63 -18.38 -0.76
N LEU A 183 14.71 -18.45 -2.10
CA LEU A 183 15.00 -17.28 -2.94
C LEU A 183 13.88 -16.24 -2.90
N LEU A 184 12.61 -16.67 -2.98
CA LEU A 184 11.46 -15.77 -2.86
C LEU A 184 11.40 -15.09 -1.49
N LEU A 185 11.87 -15.76 -0.45
CA LEU A 185 11.93 -15.21 0.90
C LEU A 185 13.07 -14.21 1.06
N LEU A 186 14.25 -14.51 0.54
CA LEU A 186 15.34 -13.52 0.51
C LEU A 186 14.93 -12.25 -0.24
N TYR A 187 14.20 -12.40 -1.35
CA TYR A 187 13.61 -11.28 -2.07
C TYR A 187 12.62 -10.49 -1.20
N SER A 188 11.68 -11.18 -0.53
CA SER A 188 10.73 -10.52 0.38
C SER A 188 11.43 -9.81 1.54
N LEU A 189 12.50 -10.40 2.09
CA LEU A 189 13.29 -9.81 3.16
C LEU A 189 14.06 -8.57 2.68
N ALA A 190 14.64 -8.63 1.48
CA ALA A 190 15.30 -7.47 0.87
C ALA A 190 14.31 -6.30 0.69
N GLY A 191 13.08 -6.57 0.27
CA GLY A 191 12.03 -5.56 0.13
C GLY A 191 11.68 -4.85 1.44
N ASN A 192 11.65 -5.58 2.57
CA ASN A 192 11.43 -4.98 3.88
C ASN A 192 12.54 -3.98 4.24
N PHE A 193 13.81 -4.34 4.00
CA PHE A 193 14.93 -3.42 4.24
C PHE A 193 14.93 -2.21 3.31
N THR A 194 14.36 -2.30 2.10
CA THR A 194 14.26 -1.14 1.19
C THR A 194 13.42 0.01 1.77
N GLY A 195 12.49 -0.28 2.69
CA GLY A 195 11.64 0.71 3.34
C GLY A 195 12.27 1.42 4.53
N ASP A 196 13.29 0.82 5.14
CA ASP A 196 14.00 1.33 6.31
C ASP A 196 15.16 2.23 5.88
N ILE A 197 15.17 3.49 6.31
CA ILE A 197 16.15 4.48 5.85
C ILE A 197 17.57 4.09 6.30
N ASP A 198 17.73 3.45 7.46
CA ASP A 198 19.04 3.17 8.05
C ASP A 198 19.62 1.84 7.55
N TYR A 199 18.75 0.85 7.30
CA TYR A 199 19.16 -0.47 6.79
C TYR A 199 18.98 -0.64 5.27
N GLN A 200 18.59 0.42 4.56
CA GLN A 200 18.28 0.37 3.14
C GLN A 200 19.39 -0.24 2.26
N TRP A 201 20.65 -0.01 2.64
CA TRP A 201 21.79 -0.51 1.89
C TRP A 201 21.85 -2.04 1.84
N LEU A 202 21.28 -2.75 2.83
CA LEU A 202 21.24 -4.22 2.87
C LEU A 202 20.36 -4.81 1.76
N SER A 203 19.33 -4.09 1.30
CA SER A 203 18.43 -4.59 0.26
C SER A 203 19.20 -4.91 -1.03
N VAL A 204 20.21 -4.10 -1.35
CA VAL A 204 21.12 -4.31 -2.49
C VAL A 204 21.88 -5.63 -2.39
N TYR A 205 22.21 -6.12 -1.21
CA TYR A 205 22.98 -7.36 -1.07
C TYR A 205 22.08 -8.59 -0.94
N LEU A 206 20.91 -8.43 -0.34
CA LEU A 206 19.98 -9.53 -0.04
C LEU A 206 19.05 -9.90 -1.19
N ASP A 207 18.95 -9.07 -2.23
CA ASP A 207 18.04 -9.28 -3.35
C ASP A 207 18.60 -10.19 -4.47
N PRO A 208 18.15 -11.46 -4.56
CA PRO A 208 18.62 -12.38 -5.60
C PRO A 208 18.11 -12.05 -7.01
N PHE A 209 17.01 -11.31 -7.15
CA PHE A 209 16.37 -11.07 -8.45
C PHE A 209 16.73 -9.71 -9.08
N GLY A 210 17.17 -8.74 -8.28
CA GLY A 210 17.69 -7.44 -8.71
C GLY A 210 16.65 -6.32 -8.74
N GLY A 211 15.40 -6.61 -8.35
CA GLY A 211 14.31 -5.64 -8.31
C GLY A 211 14.46 -4.61 -7.19
N GLU A 212 14.89 -5.03 -6.00
CA GLU A 212 15.14 -4.13 -4.87
C GLU A 212 16.42 -3.33 -5.07
N ALA A 213 17.46 -3.96 -5.60
CA ALA A 213 18.67 -3.24 -6.01
C ALA A 213 18.37 -2.18 -7.09
N TRP A 214 17.44 -2.47 -8.01
CA TRP A 214 16.97 -1.49 -9.00
C TRP A 214 16.22 -0.34 -8.32
N SER A 215 15.27 -0.65 -7.44
CA SER A 215 14.49 0.33 -6.67
C SER A 215 15.37 1.24 -5.82
N PHE A 216 16.42 0.70 -5.19
CA PHE A 216 17.40 1.46 -4.43
C PHE A 216 18.11 2.53 -5.30
N VAL A 217 18.54 2.16 -6.52
CA VAL A 217 19.31 3.08 -7.38
C VAL A 217 18.45 4.19 -7.95
N LYS A 218 17.18 3.91 -8.29
CA LYS A 218 16.26 4.91 -8.87
C LYS A 218 15.45 5.71 -7.84
N LYS A 219 15.66 5.46 -6.54
CA LYS A 219 14.85 5.99 -5.42
C LYS A 219 14.57 7.48 -5.51
N TYR A 220 15.56 8.29 -5.90
CA TYR A 220 15.47 9.75 -6.00
C TYR A 220 15.55 10.27 -7.44
N TRP A 221 15.23 9.42 -8.42
CA TRP A 221 15.22 9.84 -9.81
C TRP A 221 14.00 10.70 -10.12
N SER A 222 14.21 11.78 -10.86
CA SER A 222 13.12 12.59 -11.40
C SER A 222 12.35 11.83 -12.49
N ILE A 223 11.17 12.34 -12.86
CA ILE A 223 10.38 11.77 -13.97
C ILE A 223 11.19 11.77 -15.28
N ASN A 224 11.96 12.83 -15.54
CA ASN A 224 12.86 12.86 -16.69
C ASN A 224 13.94 11.77 -16.60
N GLU A 225 14.58 11.60 -15.44
CA GLU A 225 15.58 10.54 -15.23
C GLU A 225 14.96 9.14 -15.42
N LEU A 226 13.75 8.87 -14.94
CA LEU A 226 13.03 7.61 -15.18
C LEU A 226 12.70 7.35 -16.67
N ASN A 227 12.47 8.42 -17.42
CA ASN A 227 12.19 8.35 -18.86
C ASN A 227 13.44 8.14 -19.71
N THR A 228 14.61 8.66 -19.29
CA THR A 228 15.82 8.65 -20.12
C THR A 228 16.89 7.65 -19.66
N ASN A 229 17.04 7.45 -18.35
CA ASN A 229 18.12 6.63 -17.81
C ASN A 229 17.85 5.15 -18.04
N GLN A 230 18.84 4.48 -18.61
CA GLN A 230 18.83 3.04 -18.84
C GLN A 230 19.12 2.28 -17.54
N LEU A 231 18.86 0.97 -17.56
CA LEU A 231 19.25 0.09 -16.45
C LEU A 231 20.78 0.22 -16.21
N PRO A 232 21.23 0.63 -15.02
CA PRO A 232 22.59 1.07 -14.79
C PRO A 232 23.55 -0.11 -14.86
N ILE A 233 24.58 0.01 -15.69
CA ILE A 233 25.66 -0.98 -15.82
C ILE A 233 26.86 -0.65 -14.92
N GLN A 234 26.64 0.10 -13.85
CA GLN A 234 27.65 0.52 -12.89
C GLN A 234 27.05 0.70 -11.49
N GLY A 235 27.91 0.88 -10.49
CA GLY A 235 27.49 1.14 -9.11
C GLY A 235 26.80 -0.04 -8.42
N LYS A 236 25.92 0.27 -7.47
CA LYS A 236 25.30 -0.70 -6.55
C LYS A 236 24.46 -1.78 -7.26
N PHE A 237 23.75 -1.44 -8.34
CA PHE A 237 23.00 -2.43 -9.12
C PHE A 237 23.93 -3.46 -9.76
N LEU A 238 24.98 -3.02 -10.47
CA LEU A 238 25.94 -3.96 -11.07
C LEU A 238 26.62 -4.82 -10.00
N LEU A 239 26.97 -4.24 -8.85
CA LEU A 239 27.55 -4.98 -7.73
C LEU A 239 26.63 -6.12 -7.27
N ASN A 240 25.34 -5.85 -7.10
CA ASN A 240 24.35 -6.88 -6.79
C ASN A 240 24.29 -7.96 -7.88
N ARG A 241 24.24 -7.56 -9.16
CA ARG A 241 24.20 -8.50 -10.29
C ARG A 241 25.43 -9.40 -10.34
N MET A 242 26.60 -8.86 -10.08
CA MET A 242 27.86 -9.63 -10.04
C MET A 242 27.91 -10.55 -8.82
N LEU A 243 27.48 -10.10 -7.63
CA LEU A 243 27.40 -10.91 -6.42
C LEU A 243 26.56 -12.19 -6.66
N TRP A 244 25.34 -12.03 -7.17
CA TRP A 244 24.43 -13.16 -7.39
C TRP A 244 24.84 -14.03 -8.58
N LEU A 245 25.47 -13.45 -9.60
CA LEU A 245 26.11 -14.21 -10.66
C LEU A 245 27.25 -15.09 -10.10
N SER A 246 28.11 -14.54 -9.22
CA SER A 246 29.17 -15.29 -8.54
C SER A 246 28.62 -16.42 -7.68
N ILE A 247 27.54 -16.19 -6.93
CA ILE A 247 26.85 -17.25 -6.17
C ILE A 247 26.34 -18.36 -7.11
N GLY A 248 25.76 -18.00 -8.25
CA GLY A 248 25.38 -18.96 -9.29
C GLY A 248 26.56 -19.80 -9.79
N PHE A 249 27.71 -19.16 -10.05
CA PHE A 249 28.95 -19.84 -10.43
C PHE A 249 29.45 -20.77 -9.34
N ILE A 250 29.37 -20.38 -8.06
CA ILE A 250 29.73 -21.23 -6.93
C ILE A 250 28.90 -22.51 -6.94
N PHE A 251 27.56 -22.43 -7.07
CA PHE A 251 26.71 -23.63 -7.15
C PHE A 251 27.05 -24.52 -8.36
N PHE A 252 27.30 -23.91 -9.52
CA PHE A 252 27.70 -24.63 -10.72
C PHE A 252 29.05 -25.32 -10.55
N ILE A 253 30.08 -24.63 -10.05
CA ILE A 253 31.43 -25.15 -9.83
C ILE A 253 31.42 -26.26 -8.78
N ILE A 254 30.70 -26.09 -7.66
CA ILE A 254 30.53 -27.13 -6.64
C ILE A 254 29.96 -28.40 -7.29
N THR A 255 28.92 -28.24 -8.13
CA THR A 255 28.34 -29.37 -8.85
C THR A 255 29.36 -29.97 -9.83
N PHE A 256 30.04 -29.15 -10.61
CA PHE A 256 31.02 -29.61 -11.61
C PHE A 256 32.20 -30.38 -11.01
N LEU A 257 32.67 -29.98 -9.84
CA LEU A 257 33.83 -30.59 -9.16
C LEU A 257 33.43 -31.79 -8.29
N ARG A 258 32.33 -31.70 -7.52
CA ARG A 258 31.94 -32.74 -6.54
C ARG A 258 30.95 -33.76 -7.05
N PHE A 259 30.28 -33.53 -8.19
CA PHE A 259 29.31 -34.48 -8.73
C PHE A 259 30.00 -35.78 -9.15
N ASP A 260 29.74 -36.89 -8.47
CA ASP A 260 30.22 -38.21 -8.87
C ASP A 260 29.15 -38.91 -9.72
N TYR A 261 29.42 -39.04 -11.02
CA TYR A 261 28.50 -39.63 -11.98
C TYR A 261 28.19 -41.10 -11.69
N LYS A 262 29.19 -41.88 -11.26
CA LYS A 262 29.01 -43.31 -10.96
C LYS A 262 28.16 -43.46 -9.70
N LYS A 263 28.53 -42.79 -8.60
CA LYS A 263 27.79 -42.80 -7.34
C LYS A 263 26.40 -42.18 -7.47
N PHE A 264 26.23 -41.20 -8.36
CA PHE A 264 24.92 -40.59 -8.62
C PHE A 264 23.94 -41.61 -9.20
N LEU A 265 24.36 -42.34 -10.23
CA LEU A 265 23.53 -43.31 -10.94
C LEU A 265 23.45 -44.69 -10.24
N SER A 266 24.42 -45.04 -9.37
CA SER A 266 24.51 -46.34 -8.69
C SER A 266 23.93 -46.38 -7.26
N SER A 267 23.49 -45.25 -6.69
CA SER A 267 23.09 -45.16 -5.26
C SER A 267 21.80 -45.91 -4.84
N GLY A 268 21.34 -46.87 -5.63
CA GLY A 268 20.22 -47.75 -5.28
C GLY A 268 20.60 -48.91 -4.36
N ASN A 269 21.89 -49.26 -4.28
CA ASN A 269 22.37 -50.40 -3.50
C ASN A 269 22.98 -49.94 -2.17
N ARG A 270 22.15 -49.57 -1.19
CA ARG A 270 22.55 -49.89 0.20
C ARG A 270 22.51 -51.41 0.26
N ALA A 271 23.65 -52.04 0.55
CA ALA A 271 23.67 -53.45 0.93
C ALA A 271 22.58 -53.62 2.00
N GLN A 272 21.51 -54.33 1.66
CA GLN A 272 20.61 -54.82 2.69
C GLN A 272 21.51 -55.61 3.62
N LYS A 273 21.68 -55.12 4.86
CA LYS A 273 21.93 -56.04 5.97
C LYS A 273 20.73 -56.98 5.91
N THR A 274 20.93 -58.17 5.37
CA THR A 274 20.03 -59.29 5.60
C THR A 274 19.92 -59.36 7.11
N ARG A 275 18.77 -58.95 7.64
CA ARG A 275 18.43 -59.28 9.01
C ARG A 275 18.27 -60.79 9.01
N ASP A 276 19.24 -61.48 9.61
CA ASP A 276 19.09 -62.87 10.08
C ASP A 276 18.13 -62.92 11.28
N ASP A 277 17.03 -62.18 11.21
CA ASP A 277 15.93 -62.41 12.13
C ASP A 277 15.22 -63.64 11.59
N ASN A 278 15.35 -64.77 12.28
CA ASN A 278 14.56 -65.96 12.02
C ASN A 278 13.10 -65.55 11.84
N TYR A 279 12.58 -65.71 10.62
CA TYR A 279 11.19 -65.45 10.31
C TYR A 279 10.34 -66.40 11.16
N ILE A 280 9.83 -65.90 12.28
CA ILE A 280 8.78 -66.58 13.03
C ILE A 280 7.50 -66.34 12.23
N PRO A 281 6.88 -67.38 11.64
CA PRO A 281 5.61 -67.22 10.95
C PRO A 281 4.62 -66.65 11.95
N SER A 282 4.14 -65.43 11.72
CA SER A 282 2.97 -64.93 12.44
C SER A 282 1.84 -65.92 12.14
N GLY A 283 1.32 -66.59 13.17
CA GLY A 283 0.22 -67.53 13.02
C GLY A 283 -0.89 -66.96 12.14
N ILE A 284 -1.56 -67.81 11.36
CA ILE A 284 -2.62 -67.40 10.44
C ILE A 284 -3.74 -66.75 11.28
N ILE A 285 -3.72 -65.42 11.35
CA ILE A 285 -4.82 -64.66 11.93
C ILE A 285 -5.95 -64.78 10.91
N SER A 286 -7.01 -65.51 11.27
CA SER A 286 -8.25 -65.53 10.49
C SER A 286 -8.92 -64.16 10.61
N ILE A 287 -8.58 -63.26 9.68
CA ILE A 287 -9.21 -61.95 9.60
C ILE A 287 -10.49 -62.09 8.78
N LYS A 288 -11.66 -61.97 9.42
CA LYS A 288 -12.93 -61.82 8.71
C LYS A 288 -12.93 -60.47 7.96
N GLN A 289 -12.90 -60.51 6.64
CA GLN A 289 -13.05 -59.31 5.82
C GLN A 289 -14.52 -58.83 5.87
N ALA A 290 -14.78 -57.74 6.60
CA ALA A 290 -16.10 -57.14 6.70
C ALA A 290 -16.23 -55.97 5.71
N PHE A 291 -17.04 -56.13 4.66
CA PHE A 291 -17.32 -55.09 3.66
C PHE A 291 -18.56 -54.26 4.00
N THR A 292 -18.62 -53.71 5.21
CA THR A 292 -19.76 -52.91 5.68
C THR A 292 -19.55 -51.42 5.40
N LYS A 293 -20.63 -50.63 5.46
CA LYS A 293 -20.54 -49.15 5.42
C LYS A 293 -19.66 -48.61 6.55
N GLU A 294 -19.65 -49.28 7.70
CA GLU A 294 -18.81 -48.94 8.84
C GLU A 294 -17.32 -49.12 8.51
N THR A 295 -16.92 -50.28 7.97
CA THR A 295 -15.53 -50.51 7.54
C THR A 295 -15.11 -49.50 6.46
N SER A 296 -16.03 -49.12 5.56
CA SER A 296 -15.77 -48.07 4.57
C SER A 296 -15.45 -46.71 5.22
N ARG A 297 -16.21 -46.32 6.25
CA ARG A 297 -15.98 -45.09 7.02
C ARG A 297 -14.65 -45.14 7.80
N GLN A 298 -14.37 -46.27 8.45
CA GLN A 298 -13.11 -46.48 9.17
C GLN A 298 -11.90 -46.42 8.20
N ASN A 299 -12.01 -47.04 7.03
CA ASN A 299 -10.98 -46.97 5.99
C ASN A 299 -10.76 -45.54 5.49
N LEU A 300 -11.83 -44.76 5.29
CA LEU A 300 -11.72 -43.35 4.91
C LEU A 300 -10.91 -42.54 5.93
N PHE A 301 -11.26 -42.63 7.22
CA PHE A 301 -10.55 -41.90 8.28
C PHE A 301 -9.12 -42.40 8.49
N SER A 302 -8.90 -43.72 8.41
CA SER A 302 -7.57 -44.31 8.51
C SER A 302 -6.65 -43.83 7.38
N LEU A 303 -7.11 -43.89 6.13
CA LEU A 303 -6.37 -43.37 4.98
C LEU A 303 -6.13 -41.86 5.10
N SER A 304 -7.14 -41.09 5.53
CA SER A 304 -7.01 -39.65 5.74
C SER A 304 -5.94 -39.34 6.80
N LYS A 305 -5.94 -40.10 7.91
CA LYS A 305 -4.95 -39.96 8.99
C LYS A 305 -3.54 -40.30 8.51
N ILE A 306 -3.37 -41.34 7.71
CA ILE A 306 -2.08 -41.71 7.12
C ILE A 306 -1.58 -40.60 6.20
N GLU A 307 -2.43 -40.09 5.31
CA GLU A 307 -2.09 -38.99 4.41
C GLU A 307 -1.73 -37.71 5.18
N PHE A 308 -2.53 -37.36 6.18
CA PHE A 308 -2.33 -36.18 7.03
C PHE A 308 -1.02 -36.26 7.81
N LEU A 309 -0.77 -37.37 8.52
CA LEU A 309 0.48 -37.58 9.27
C LEU A 309 1.69 -37.66 8.35
N SER A 310 1.54 -38.18 7.13
CA SER A 310 2.62 -38.19 6.13
C SER A 310 3.03 -36.78 5.71
N ILE A 311 2.10 -35.83 5.67
CA ILE A 311 2.41 -34.43 5.34
C ILE A 311 3.04 -33.74 6.55
N LEU A 312 2.43 -33.83 7.74
CA LEU A 312 2.94 -33.18 8.95
C LEU A 312 4.34 -33.64 9.37
N ARG A 313 4.67 -34.91 9.13
CA ARG A 313 5.98 -35.49 9.45
C ARG A 313 7.01 -35.32 8.34
N ASP A 314 6.64 -34.74 7.19
CA ASP A 314 7.59 -34.50 6.12
C ASP A 314 8.56 -33.38 6.54
N PRO A 315 9.90 -33.60 6.49
CA PRO A 315 10.85 -32.59 6.90
C PRO A 315 10.72 -31.28 6.14
N VAL A 316 10.30 -31.31 4.87
CA VAL A 316 10.11 -30.11 4.06
C VAL A 316 8.92 -29.29 4.56
N PHE A 317 7.85 -29.94 5.02
CA PHE A 317 6.70 -29.26 5.63
C PHE A 317 7.15 -28.48 6.87
N ILE A 318 7.91 -29.14 7.76
CA ILE A 318 8.40 -28.51 9.00
C ILE A 318 9.35 -27.35 8.69
N ILE A 319 10.28 -27.52 7.75
CA ILE A 319 11.19 -26.45 7.35
C ILE A 319 10.42 -25.23 6.81
N LEU A 320 9.44 -25.46 5.94
CA LEU A 320 8.62 -24.37 5.39
C LEU A 320 7.78 -23.68 6.47
N LEU A 321 7.30 -24.43 7.45
CA LEU A 321 6.58 -23.88 8.60
C LEU A 321 7.49 -22.96 9.42
N VAL A 322 8.67 -23.44 9.83
CA VAL A 322 9.65 -22.67 10.63
C VAL A 322 10.07 -21.41 9.90
N ILE A 323 10.39 -21.54 8.62
CA ILE A 323 10.72 -20.41 7.77
C ILE A 323 9.56 -19.39 7.76
N GLY A 324 8.31 -19.85 7.66
CA GLY A 324 7.16 -18.95 7.70
C GLY A 324 6.94 -18.25 9.01
N VAL A 325 7.26 -18.90 10.13
CA VAL A 325 7.26 -18.24 11.43
C VAL A 325 8.31 -17.13 11.45
N ILE A 326 9.55 -17.42 11.04
CA ILE A 326 10.65 -16.44 11.01
C ILE A 326 10.31 -15.25 10.12
N THR A 327 9.82 -15.51 8.90
CA THR A 327 9.45 -14.43 7.97
C THR A 327 8.30 -13.58 8.50
N SER A 328 7.33 -14.19 9.18
CA SER A 328 6.22 -13.43 9.77
C SER A 328 6.70 -12.54 10.92
N ILE A 329 7.60 -13.04 11.77
CA ILE A 329 8.21 -12.22 12.84
C ILE A 329 8.94 -11.00 12.25
N ILE A 330 9.72 -11.21 11.17
CA ILE A 330 10.44 -10.11 10.51
C ILE A 330 9.45 -9.11 9.88
N ILE A 331 8.40 -9.59 9.22
CA ILE A 331 7.36 -8.73 8.63
C ILE A 331 6.68 -7.87 9.69
N ILE A 332 6.34 -8.44 10.86
CA ILE A 332 5.69 -7.65 11.92
C ILE A 332 6.64 -6.57 12.42
N TYR A 333 7.92 -6.91 12.63
CA TYR A 333 8.90 -5.93 13.07
C TYR A 333 9.04 -4.77 12.06
N SER A 334 9.19 -5.08 10.77
CA SER A 334 9.39 -4.06 9.73
C SER A 334 8.15 -3.24 9.37
N ASN A 335 6.93 -3.78 9.50
CA ASN A 335 5.70 -3.10 9.08
C ASN A 335 4.97 -2.37 10.21
N ASN A 336 5.52 -2.37 11.44
CA ASN A 336 4.82 -1.86 12.62
C ASN A 336 5.20 -0.43 13.01
N GLU A 337 5.85 0.35 12.17
CA GLU A 337 6.37 1.66 12.56
C GLU A 337 5.77 2.82 11.77
N THR A 338 5.57 3.95 12.45
CA THR A 338 5.18 5.25 11.87
C THR A 338 6.14 6.30 12.39
N TYR A 339 6.92 6.93 11.50
CA TYR A 339 8.02 7.84 11.87
C TYR A 339 8.98 7.24 12.91
N GLY A 340 9.41 5.98 12.71
CA GLY A 340 10.29 5.27 13.66
C GLY A 340 9.63 4.87 14.99
N THR A 341 8.33 5.11 15.18
CA THR A 341 7.60 4.71 16.38
C THR A 341 6.76 3.46 16.12
N PRO A 342 6.97 2.34 16.84
CA PRO A 342 6.20 1.12 16.65
C PRO A 342 4.76 1.25 17.21
N ASN A 343 3.78 0.51 16.67
CA ASN A 343 2.48 0.38 17.32
C ASN A 343 2.48 -0.74 18.37
N LEU A 344 1.54 -0.64 19.31
CA LEU A 344 1.23 -1.69 20.25
C LEU A 344 0.80 -2.96 19.50
N PRO A 345 1.24 -4.14 19.96
CA PRO A 345 0.87 -5.41 19.34
C PRO A 345 -0.55 -5.83 19.73
N ILE A 346 -1.53 -4.95 19.54
CA ILE A 346 -2.95 -5.23 19.77
C ILE A 346 -3.43 -6.34 18.82
N THR A 347 -4.40 -7.14 19.23
CA THR A 347 -4.82 -8.33 18.47
C THR A 347 -5.20 -8.01 17.03
N ARG A 348 -5.89 -6.89 16.79
CA ARG A 348 -6.25 -6.40 15.45
C ARG A 348 -5.03 -6.15 14.56
N PHE A 349 -4.04 -5.42 15.05
CA PHE A 349 -2.81 -5.15 14.32
C PHE A 349 -2.07 -6.45 14.00
N ILE A 350 -2.04 -7.36 14.97
CA ILE A 350 -1.38 -8.66 14.83
C ILE A 350 -2.07 -9.54 13.79
N ILE A 351 -3.40 -9.66 13.78
CA ILE A 351 -4.09 -10.46 12.76
C ILE A 351 -3.94 -9.86 11.36
N ASP A 352 -3.97 -8.53 11.22
CA ASP A 352 -3.84 -7.87 9.92
C ASP A 352 -2.43 -8.06 9.33
N ASN A 353 -1.38 -7.97 10.16
CA ASN A 353 0.01 -8.10 9.70
C ASN A 353 0.53 -9.54 9.64
N ILE A 354 0.23 -10.39 10.65
CA ILE A 354 0.70 -11.80 10.67
C ILE A 354 0.06 -12.61 9.56
N SER A 355 -1.22 -12.36 9.28
CA SER A 355 -1.94 -13.08 8.24
C SER A 355 -1.20 -13.02 6.91
N ILE A 356 -0.53 -11.91 6.56
CA ILE A 356 0.14 -11.76 5.26
C ILE A 356 1.29 -12.78 5.09
N GLY A 357 2.22 -12.86 6.06
CA GLY A 357 3.40 -13.72 5.98
C GLY A 357 3.07 -15.22 6.03
N ILE A 358 2.26 -15.63 7.00
CA ILE A 358 1.90 -17.04 7.21
C ILE A 358 0.96 -17.54 6.12
N THR A 359 0.00 -16.71 5.68
CA THR A 359 -0.98 -17.12 4.67
C THR A 359 -0.30 -17.42 3.34
N LEU A 360 0.66 -16.59 2.90
CA LEU A 360 1.39 -16.82 1.65
C LEU A 360 2.09 -18.19 1.64
N LEU A 361 2.81 -18.51 2.72
CA LEU A 361 3.53 -19.77 2.82
C LEU A 361 2.59 -20.96 2.99
N SER A 362 1.50 -20.78 3.73
CA SER A 362 0.44 -21.78 3.85
C SER A 362 -0.19 -22.09 2.49
N ILE A 363 -0.43 -21.09 1.65
CA ILE A 363 -0.91 -21.29 0.27
C ILE A 363 0.10 -22.11 -0.55
N ILE A 364 1.39 -21.77 -0.49
CA ILE A 364 2.44 -22.50 -1.22
C ILE A 364 2.49 -23.96 -0.75
N ILE A 365 2.44 -24.20 0.56
CA ILE A 365 2.39 -25.54 1.17
C ILE A 365 1.17 -26.30 0.64
N LEU A 366 -0.02 -25.69 0.64
CA LEU A 366 -1.25 -26.33 0.19
C LEU A 366 -1.20 -26.66 -1.31
N ILE A 367 -0.64 -25.80 -2.15
CA ILE A 367 -0.45 -26.05 -3.59
C ILE A 367 0.49 -27.25 -3.80
N ILE A 368 1.65 -27.26 -3.13
CA ILE A 368 2.67 -28.30 -3.29
C ILE A 368 2.16 -29.66 -2.79
N TYR A 369 1.60 -29.71 -1.59
CA TYR A 369 1.15 -30.95 -0.99
C TYR A 369 -0.15 -31.46 -1.60
N SER A 370 -1.00 -30.61 -2.19
CA SER A 370 -2.10 -31.07 -3.04
C SER A 370 -1.56 -31.85 -4.25
N GLY A 371 -0.54 -31.33 -4.93
CA GLY A 371 0.12 -32.02 -6.03
C GLY A 371 0.84 -33.31 -5.61
N GLU A 372 1.56 -33.29 -4.49
CA GLU A 372 2.19 -34.51 -3.96
C GLU A 372 1.14 -35.56 -3.58
N ALA A 373 0.06 -35.18 -2.88
CA ALA A 373 -1.01 -36.10 -2.49
C ALA A 373 -1.60 -36.84 -3.71
N VAL A 374 -1.81 -36.15 -4.83
CA VAL A 374 -2.33 -36.76 -6.08
C VAL A 374 -1.29 -37.65 -6.75
N HIS A 375 -0.04 -37.21 -6.88
CA HIS A 375 0.97 -37.91 -7.69
C HIS A 375 1.81 -38.94 -6.92
N ARG A 376 1.80 -38.96 -5.58
CA ARG A 376 2.72 -39.78 -4.75
C ARG A 376 2.67 -41.27 -5.06
N THR A 377 1.48 -41.85 -5.21
CA THR A 377 1.31 -43.29 -5.47
C THR A 377 1.84 -43.69 -6.85
N ARG A 378 1.69 -42.82 -7.85
CA ARG A 378 2.21 -43.03 -9.21
C ARG A 378 3.73 -42.88 -9.24
N LYS A 379 4.26 -41.83 -8.59
CA LYS A 379 5.70 -41.58 -8.46
C LYS A 379 6.44 -42.75 -7.78
N ASN A 380 5.87 -43.27 -6.69
CA ASN A 380 6.45 -44.39 -5.96
C ASN A 380 6.18 -45.76 -6.65
N LYS A 381 5.51 -45.78 -7.81
CA LYS A 381 5.11 -46.99 -8.54
C LYS A 381 4.26 -47.95 -7.70
N THR A 382 3.61 -47.46 -6.65
CA THR A 382 2.77 -48.26 -5.75
C THR A 382 1.30 -48.25 -6.14
N PHE A 383 0.90 -47.40 -7.09
CA PHE A 383 -0.50 -47.25 -7.48
C PHE A 383 -1.16 -48.58 -7.89
N VAL A 384 -0.41 -49.52 -8.49
CA VAL A 384 -0.90 -50.86 -8.86
C VAL A 384 -1.40 -51.65 -7.65
N PHE A 385 -0.71 -51.56 -6.51
CA PHE A 385 -1.13 -52.22 -5.28
C PHE A 385 -2.39 -51.58 -4.71
N TYR A 386 -2.44 -50.24 -4.64
CA TYR A 386 -3.62 -49.50 -4.16
C TYR A 386 -4.84 -49.76 -5.05
N ASP A 387 -4.62 -49.90 -6.35
CA ASP A 387 -5.66 -50.17 -7.34
C ASP A 387 -6.14 -51.62 -7.33
N ALA A 388 -5.40 -52.54 -6.69
CA ALA A 388 -5.83 -53.93 -6.48
C ALA A 388 -6.61 -54.13 -5.17
N LEU A 389 -6.51 -53.18 -4.21
CA LEU A 389 -7.22 -53.28 -2.94
C LEU A 389 -8.74 -53.11 -3.12
N PRO A 390 -9.59 -53.80 -2.32
CA PRO A 390 -11.04 -53.65 -2.35
C PRO A 390 -11.51 -52.35 -1.68
N ILE A 391 -10.86 -51.23 -2.01
CA ILE A 391 -11.16 -49.89 -1.51
C ILE A 391 -11.89 -49.12 -2.61
N SER A 392 -12.96 -48.42 -2.24
CA SER A 392 -13.73 -47.59 -3.18
C SER A 392 -12.91 -46.38 -3.64
N ASN A 393 -13.11 -45.97 -4.90
CA ASN A 393 -12.50 -44.72 -5.41
C ASN A 393 -12.97 -43.49 -4.61
N GLN A 394 -14.17 -43.57 -4.00
CA GLN A 394 -14.68 -42.52 -3.13
C GLN A 394 -13.79 -42.36 -1.90
N ASN A 395 -13.41 -43.46 -1.25
CA ASN A 395 -12.56 -43.42 -0.06
C ASN A 395 -11.14 -42.96 -0.41
N LEU A 396 -10.57 -43.41 -1.53
CA LEU A 396 -9.23 -42.98 -1.98
C LEU A 396 -9.18 -41.48 -2.34
N TYR A 397 -10.23 -40.98 -2.99
CA TYR A 397 -10.32 -39.58 -3.37
C TYR A 397 -10.58 -38.68 -2.14
N LEU A 398 -11.63 -38.99 -1.37
CA LEU A 398 -12.03 -38.19 -0.21
C LEU A 398 -11.01 -38.24 0.92
N SER A 399 -10.26 -39.33 1.08
CA SER A 399 -9.23 -39.39 2.14
C SER A 399 -8.12 -38.36 1.93
N LYS A 400 -7.71 -38.13 0.68
CA LYS A 400 -6.72 -37.11 0.33
C LYS A 400 -7.28 -35.70 0.48
N VAL A 401 -8.55 -35.48 0.13
CA VAL A 401 -9.18 -34.18 0.33
C VAL A 401 -9.34 -33.87 1.83
N LEU A 402 -9.85 -34.82 2.62
CA LEU A 402 -9.99 -34.66 4.07
C LEU A 402 -8.64 -34.46 4.77
N SER A 403 -7.58 -35.14 4.33
CA SER A 403 -6.25 -34.91 4.89
C SER A 403 -5.76 -33.48 4.62
N LEU A 404 -5.94 -32.97 3.39
CA LEU A 404 -5.54 -31.60 3.05
C LEU A 404 -6.41 -30.53 3.73
N ILE A 405 -7.70 -30.79 3.94
CA ILE A 405 -8.56 -29.94 4.78
C ILE A 405 -8.05 -29.94 6.22
N GLY A 406 -7.66 -31.09 6.76
CA GLY A 406 -7.02 -31.18 8.08
C GLY A 406 -5.73 -30.35 8.16
N ILE A 407 -4.89 -30.38 7.11
CA ILE A 407 -3.71 -29.52 7.03
C ILE A 407 -4.09 -28.04 7.01
N SER A 408 -5.14 -27.66 6.27
CA SER A 408 -5.64 -26.28 6.25
C SER A 408 -6.09 -25.79 7.63
N VAL A 409 -6.76 -26.65 8.42
CA VAL A 409 -7.14 -26.35 9.81
C VAL A 409 -5.91 -26.19 10.70
N VAL A 410 -4.91 -27.08 10.59
CA VAL A 410 -3.66 -26.97 11.36
C VAL A 410 -2.94 -25.65 11.05
N LEU A 411 -2.79 -25.30 9.77
CA LEU A 411 -2.16 -24.04 9.37
C LEU A 411 -2.91 -22.81 9.91
N THR A 412 -4.25 -22.89 9.97
CA THR A 412 -5.10 -21.84 10.56
C THR A 412 -4.83 -21.68 12.06
N PHE A 413 -4.75 -22.77 12.83
CA PHE A 413 -4.43 -22.70 14.26
C PHE A 413 -3.00 -22.24 14.52
N ILE A 414 -2.06 -22.62 13.67
CA ILE A 414 -0.67 -22.15 13.76
C ILE A 414 -0.60 -20.63 13.58
N ASN A 415 -1.43 -20.06 12.69
CA ASN A 415 -1.54 -18.60 12.54
C ASN A 415 -1.96 -17.91 13.85
N ILE A 416 -2.97 -18.44 14.54
CA ILE A 416 -3.42 -17.93 15.85
C ILE A 416 -2.32 -18.07 16.90
N LEU A 417 -1.70 -19.26 16.98
CA LEU A 417 -0.66 -19.54 17.97
C LEU A 417 0.53 -18.60 17.82
N ILE A 418 0.98 -18.34 16.59
CA ILE A 418 2.12 -17.45 16.34
C ILE A 418 1.77 -16.01 16.72
N GLY A 419 0.54 -15.56 16.47
CA GLY A 419 0.09 -14.25 16.93
C GLY A 419 0.11 -14.09 18.44
N ILE A 420 -0.45 -15.06 19.16
CA ILE A 420 -0.42 -15.05 20.63
C ILE A 420 1.01 -15.09 21.15
N LEU A 421 1.87 -15.97 20.61
CA LEU A 421 3.27 -16.07 21.01
C LEU A 421 4.01 -14.75 20.77
N TYR A 422 3.78 -14.11 19.63
CA TYR A 422 4.40 -12.83 19.30
C TYR A 422 3.99 -11.72 20.28
N GLN A 423 2.70 -11.62 20.60
CA GLN A 423 2.21 -10.68 21.62
C GLN A 423 2.87 -10.95 22.99
N VAL A 424 2.96 -12.23 23.41
CA VAL A 424 3.65 -12.63 24.65
C VAL A 424 5.12 -12.23 24.65
N PHE A 425 5.84 -12.43 23.54
CA PHE A 425 7.26 -12.05 23.41
C PHE A 425 7.46 -10.53 23.54
N LEU A 426 6.49 -9.73 23.12
CA LEU A 426 6.52 -8.27 23.28
C LEU A 426 5.96 -7.78 24.63
N GLY A 427 5.61 -8.70 25.54
CA GLY A 427 5.08 -8.36 26.87
C GLY A 427 3.61 -7.91 26.86
N TYR A 428 2.87 -8.17 25.79
CA TYR A 428 1.45 -7.81 25.66
C TYR A 428 0.54 -9.02 25.91
N PHE A 429 -0.33 -8.93 26.91
CA PHE A 429 -1.14 -10.06 27.40
C PHE A 429 -2.66 -9.88 27.25
N ASP A 430 -3.13 -8.79 26.65
CA ASP A 430 -4.56 -8.53 26.44
C ASP A 430 -5.04 -9.12 25.09
N PHE A 431 -5.35 -10.42 25.09
CA PHE A 431 -5.69 -11.16 23.87
C PHE A 431 -7.20 -11.13 23.57
N ASP A 432 -7.58 -10.64 22.38
CA ASP A 432 -8.94 -10.84 21.86
C ASP A 432 -9.05 -12.19 21.10
N LEU A 433 -9.26 -13.27 21.85
CA LEU A 433 -9.41 -14.62 21.28
C LEU A 433 -10.62 -14.72 20.32
N GLY A 434 -11.68 -13.95 20.56
CA GLY A 434 -12.86 -13.91 19.70
C GLY A 434 -12.53 -13.34 18.32
N MET A 435 -11.74 -12.27 18.28
CA MET A 435 -11.26 -11.66 17.05
C MET A 435 -10.32 -12.60 16.29
N TYR A 436 -9.38 -13.26 16.99
CA TYR A 436 -8.51 -14.27 16.38
C TYR A 436 -9.31 -15.38 15.69
N LEU A 437 -10.28 -15.97 16.39
CA LEU A 437 -11.08 -17.06 15.87
C LEU A 437 -11.94 -16.60 14.68
N THR A 438 -12.63 -15.46 14.82
CA THR A 438 -13.48 -14.91 13.75
C THR A 438 -12.67 -14.63 12.50
N TYR A 439 -11.56 -13.90 12.60
CA TYR A 439 -10.71 -13.58 11.45
C TYR A 439 -10.20 -14.85 10.76
N ASN A 440 -9.61 -15.77 11.54
CA ASN A 440 -8.97 -16.94 10.97
C ASN A 440 -9.98 -17.92 10.35
N PHE A 441 -11.14 -18.15 10.96
CA PHE A 441 -12.11 -19.11 10.43
C PHE A 441 -13.10 -18.51 9.41
N MET A 442 -13.33 -17.20 9.40
CA MET A 442 -14.16 -16.55 8.37
C MET A 442 -13.38 -16.07 7.15
N LEU A 443 -12.08 -15.74 7.29
CA LEU A 443 -11.27 -15.18 6.20
C LEU A 443 -10.16 -16.12 5.74
N VAL A 444 -9.31 -16.59 6.66
CA VAL A 444 -8.09 -17.35 6.32
C VAL A 444 -8.41 -18.80 5.93
N PHE A 445 -9.18 -19.51 6.75
CA PHE A 445 -9.52 -20.91 6.51
C PHE A 445 -10.32 -21.15 5.21
N PRO A 446 -11.37 -20.37 4.87
CA PRO A 446 -12.07 -20.53 3.59
C PRO A 446 -11.16 -20.33 2.40
N ASN A 447 -10.22 -19.39 2.51
CA ASN A 447 -9.19 -19.14 1.51
C ASN A 447 -8.24 -20.34 1.34
N PHE A 448 -7.81 -20.99 2.43
CA PHE A 448 -7.03 -22.24 2.38
C PHE A 448 -7.83 -23.41 1.80
N LEU A 449 -9.10 -23.53 2.17
CA LEU A 449 -10.01 -24.55 1.65
C LEU A 449 -10.17 -24.43 0.13
N MET A 450 -10.51 -23.24 -0.38
CA MET A 450 -10.65 -22.97 -1.82
C MET A 450 -9.35 -23.28 -2.58
N THR A 451 -8.20 -22.88 -2.02
CA THR A 451 -6.88 -23.14 -2.61
C THR A 451 -6.61 -24.64 -2.72
N THR A 452 -6.88 -25.39 -1.65
CA THR A 452 -6.73 -26.84 -1.60
C THR A 452 -7.61 -27.54 -2.63
N LEU A 453 -8.88 -27.18 -2.70
CA LEU A 453 -9.83 -27.79 -3.62
C LEU A 453 -9.48 -27.49 -5.07
N LEU A 454 -9.09 -26.25 -5.39
CA LEU A 454 -8.61 -25.86 -6.71
C LEU A 454 -7.34 -26.62 -7.07
N ALA A 455 -6.33 -26.61 -6.21
CA ALA A 455 -5.04 -27.26 -6.46
C ALA A 455 -5.22 -28.76 -6.68
N PHE A 456 -6.01 -29.41 -5.83
CA PHE A 456 -6.33 -30.83 -5.97
C PHE A 456 -7.03 -31.14 -7.29
N PHE A 457 -8.04 -30.34 -7.68
CA PHE A 457 -8.73 -30.48 -8.97
C PHE A 457 -7.77 -30.37 -10.16
N ILE A 458 -6.93 -29.34 -10.20
CA ILE A 458 -5.98 -29.12 -11.30
C ILE A 458 -4.98 -30.28 -11.39
N HIS A 459 -4.45 -30.75 -10.26
CA HIS A 459 -3.52 -31.89 -10.25
C HIS A 459 -4.18 -33.22 -10.66
N VAL A 460 -5.48 -33.39 -10.41
CA VAL A 460 -6.21 -34.54 -10.94
C VAL A 460 -6.32 -34.46 -12.47
N LEU A 461 -6.51 -33.27 -13.05
CA LEU A 461 -6.60 -33.10 -14.50
C LEU A 461 -5.25 -33.19 -15.21
N VAL A 462 -4.22 -32.55 -14.67
CA VAL A 462 -2.92 -32.35 -15.32
C VAL A 462 -1.95 -33.47 -14.94
N ASN A 463 -1.58 -34.31 -15.92
CA ASN A 463 -0.64 -35.42 -15.71
C ASN A 463 0.85 -35.00 -15.67
N ASN A 464 1.12 -33.74 -15.28
CA ASN A 464 2.46 -33.20 -15.10
C ASN A 464 2.47 -32.31 -13.86
N LYS A 465 3.29 -32.69 -12.87
CA LYS A 465 3.34 -32.03 -11.56
C LYS A 465 3.71 -30.54 -11.65
N PHE A 466 4.74 -30.18 -12.42
CA PHE A 466 5.18 -28.78 -12.54
C PHE A 466 4.17 -27.92 -13.27
N LEU A 467 3.60 -28.45 -14.36
CA LEU A 467 2.55 -27.76 -15.09
C LEU A 467 1.30 -27.57 -14.22
N GLY A 468 0.95 -28.57 -13.39
CA GLY A 468 -0.13 -28.47 -12.41
C GLY A 468 0.08 -27.31 -11.43
N HIS A 469 1.23 -27.24 -10.75
CA HIS A 469 1.52 -26.13 -9.84
C HIS A 469 1.47 -24.77 -10.55
N PHE A 470 2.07 -24.67 -11.74
CA PHE A 470 2.07 -23.43 -12.50
C PHE A 470 0.64 -22.98 -12.84
N ILE A 471 -0.22 -23.88 -13.30
CA ILE A 471 -1.62 -23.55 -13.62
C ILE A 471 -2.36 -23.11 -12.37
N VAL A 472 -2.12 -23.74 -11.22
CA VAL A 472 -2.75 -23.32 -9.95
C VAL A 472 -2.29 -21.90 -9.59
N VAL A 473 -0.99 -21.61 -9.64
CA VAL A 473 -0.45 -20.26 -9.37
C VAL A 473 -1.00 -19.24 -10.37
N LEU A 474 -1.10 -19.60 -11.66
CA LEU A 474 -1.65 -18.74 -12.70
C LEU A 474 -3.14 -18.43 -12.48
N ILE A 475 -3.95 -19.40 -12.07
CA ILE A 475 -5.36 -19.14 -11.72
C ILE A 475 -5.44 -18.32 -10.44
N TYR A 476 -4.62 -18.64 -9.45
CA TYR A 476 -4.62 -18.02 -8.13
C TYR A 476 -4.22 -16.53 -8.18
N ILE A 477 -3.15 -16.19 -8.90
CA ILE A 477 -2.60 -14.83 -9.02
C ILE A 477 -3.00 -14.17 -10.34
N GLY A 478 -2.91 -14.90 -11.44
CA GLY A 478 -3.13 -14.36 -12.79
C GLY A 478 -4.60 -14.08 -13.11
N SER A 479 -5.56 -14.85 -12.59
CA SER A 479 -6.98 -14.56 -12.88
C SER A 479 -7.49 -13.27 -12.22
N PRO A 480 -7.22 -12.98 -10.93
CA PRO A 480 -7.58 -11.69 -10.35
C PRO A 480 -6.86 -10.53 -11.03
N LEU A 481 -5.57 -10.71 -11.36
CA LEU A 481 -4.77 -9.68 -12.06
C LEU A 481 -5.33 -9.39 -13.45
N LEU A 482 -5.65 -10.43 -14.23
CA LEU A 482 -6.26 -10.27 -15.55
C LEU A 482 -7.64 -9.59 -15.45
N ILE A 483 -8.43 -9.91 -14.43
CA ILE A 483 -9.74 -9.25 -14.25
C ILE A 483 -9.57 -7.75 -13.95
N THR A 484 -8.63 -7.42 -13.07
CA THR A 484 -8.34 -6.03 -12.73
C THR A 484 -7.72 -5.26 -13.90
N LEU A 485 -6.80 -5.85 -14.66
CA LEU A 485 -6.11 -5.16 -15.75
C LEU A 485 -6.93 -5.12 -17.06
N ALA A 486 -7.54 -6.24 -17.45
CA ALA A 486 -8.22 -6.37 -18.73
C ALA A 486 -9.67 -5.88 -18.71
N PHE A 487 -10.39 -6.12 -17.60
CA PHE A 487 -11.79 -5.72 -17.44
C PHE A 487 -11.97 -4.51 -16.52
N LYS A 488 -10.89 -3.94 -15.97
CA LYS A 488 -10.92 -2.82 -15.00
C LYS A 488 -11.96 -3.00 -13.90
N SER A 489 -12.25 -4.24 -13.52
CA SER A 489 -13.39 -4.56 -12.66
C SER A 489 -12.92 -5.03 -11.28
N SER A 490 -13.60 -4.52 -10.26
CA SER A 490 -13.45 -4.96 -8.86
C SER A 490 -14.47 -6.03 -8.48
N ASN A 491 -15.31 -6.51 -9.41
CA ASN A 491 -16.43 -7.41 -9.12
C ASN A 491 -15.98 -8.72 -8.43
N PRO A 492 -16.41 -8.97 -7.17
CA PRO A 492 -15.94 -10.09 -6.38
C PRO A 492 -16.53 -11.45 -6.82
N LEU A 493 -17.55 -11.48 -7.69
CA LEU A 493 -18.15 -12.72 -8.20
C LEU A 493 -17.33 -13.36 -9.31
N ILE A 494 -16.55 -12.58 -10.05
CA ILE A 494 -15.71 -13.10 -11.15
C ILE A 494 -14.24 -13.22 -10.74
N ARG A 495 -13.77 -12.39 -9.79
CA ARG A 495 -12.41 -12.45 -9.25
C ARG A 495 -12.29 -13.63 -8.30
N PHE A 496 -11.49 -14.64 -8.63
CA PHE A 496 -11.31 -15.82 -7.79
C PHE A 496 -10.96 -15.42 -6.34
N ARG A 497 -11.72 -15.94 -5.36
CA ARG A 497 -11.68 -15.59 -3.92
C ARG A 497 -12.11 -14.16 -3.58
N GLY A 498 -12.77 -13.47 -4.51
CA GLY A 498 -13.33 -12.14 -4.31
C GLY A 498 -14.20 -12.08 -3.05
N SER A 499 -14.12 -10.95 -2.38
CA SER A 499 -14.81 -10.64 -1.14
C SER A 499 -15.15 -9.16 -1.14
N THR A 500 -16.12 -8.74 -0.34
CA THR A 500 -16.34 -7.31 -0.08
C THR A 500 -15.12 -6.73 0.66
N PRO A 501 -14.73 -5.48 0.38
CA PRO A 501 -13.79 -4.74 1.22
C PRO A 501 -14.29 -4.68 2.67
N PHE A 502 -13.37 -4.68 3.63
CA PHE A 502 -13.68 -4.52 5.05
C PHE A 502 -12.47 -3.94 5.79
N PHE A 503 -12.72 -3.44 7.00
CA PHE A 503 -11.69 -3.09 7.97
C PHE A 503 -12.07 -3.66 9.34
N ILE A 504 -11.12 -3.70 10.25
CA ILE A 504 -11.33 -4.09 11.65
C ILE A 504 -11.02 -2.84 12.48
N SER A 505 -11.76 -2.63 13.57
CA SER A 505 -11.49 -1.52 14.50
C SER A 505 -11.74 -1.92 15.95
N ASP A 506 -11.06 -1.26 16.88
CA ASP A 506 -11.28 -1.44 18.32
C ASP A 506 -12.59 -0.82 18.80
N LEU A 507 -13.07 0.23 18.11
CA LEU A 507 -14.40 0.82 18.28
C LEU A 507 -15.51 -0.05 17.66
N ASN A 508 -15.36 -0.47 16.40
CA ASN A 508 -16.45 -1.08 15.61
C ASN A 508 -16.36 -2.61 15.46
N GLY A 509 -15.25 -3.23 15.85
CA GLY A 509 -14.97 -4.65 15.58
C GLY A 509 -14.92 -4.94 14.07
N PHE A 510 -15.53 -6.04 13.64
CA PHE A 510 -15.73 -6.36 12.22
C PHE A 510 -16.92 -5.62 11.58
N GLY A 511 -17.75 -4.95 12.38
CA GLY A 511 -18.95 -4.26 11.92
C GLY A 511 -19.90 -5.14 11.10
N HIS A 512 -20.56 -4.51 10.13
CA HIS A 512 -21.54 -5.14 9.23
C HIS A 512 -20.91 -5.96 8.09
N TYR A 513 -19.58 -5.89 7.90
CA TYR A 513 -18.90 -6.48 6.74
C TYR A 513 -18.95 -8.01 6.70
N LEU A 514 -19.03 -8.68 7.87
CA LEU A 514 -19.03 -10.15 7.95
C LEU A 514 -20.15 -10.79 7.12
N THR A 515 -21.30 -10.14 6.98
CA THR A 515 -22.43 -10.68 6.23
C THR A 515 -22.08 -10.84 4.74
N GLY A 516 -21.57 -9.79 4.10
CA GLY A 516 -21.16 -9.83 2.69
C GLY A 516 -20.00 -10.80 2.46
N ILE A 517 -19.02 -10.80 3.37
CA ILE A 517 -17.89 -11.73 3.36
C ILE A 517 -18.39 -13.18 3.41
N ALA A 518 -19.28 -13.53 4.34
CA ALA A 518 -19.77 -14.89 4.51
C ALA A 518 -20.47 -15.42 3.25
N TRP A 519 -21.33 -14.62 2.60
CA TRP A 519 -22.00 -15.01 1.36
C TRP A 519 -21.02 -15.20 0.20
N LEU A 520 -20.03 -14.32 0.04
CA LEU A 520 -19.02 -14.44 -1.02
C LEU A 520 -18.03 -15.58 -0.76
N LYS A 521 -17.68 -15.86 0.50
CA LYS A 521 -16.90 -17.06 0.84
C LYS A 521 -17.69 -18.33 0.55
N LEU A 522 -18.97 -18.36 0.89
CA LEU A 522 -19.85 -19.48 0.56
C LEU A 522 -19.97 -19.68 -0.95
N TYR A 523 -20.13 -18.61 -1.73
CA TYR A 523 -20.14 -18.64 -3.19
C TYR A 523 -18.90 -19.35 -3.76
N TRP A 524 -17.70 -18.92 -3.36
CA TRP A 524 -16.45 -19.50 -3.87
C TRP A 524 -16.15 -20.90 -3.32
N ILE A 525 -16.59 -21.22 -2.09
CA ILE A 525 -16.53 -22.59 -1.54
C ILE A 525 -17.42 -23.53 -2.38
N LEU A 526 -18.64 -23.13 -2.69
CA LEU A 526 -19.55 -23.94 -3.52
C LEU A 526 -19.00 -24.11 -4.94
N PHE A 527 -18.41 -23.07 -5.54
CA PHE A 527 -17.73 -23.17 -6.83
C PHE A 527 -16.58 -24.20 -6.81
N THR A 528 -15.69 -24.09 -5.83
CA THR A 528 -14.55 -25.03 -5.70
C THR A 528 -14.99 -26.45 -5.32
N LEU A 529 -16.12 -26.60 -4.62
CA LEU A 529 -16.76 -27.89 -4.36
C LEU A 529 -17.30 -28.51 -5.66
N ILE A 530 -17.88 -27.72 -6.56
CA ILE A 530 -18.27 -28.19 -7.91
C ILE A 530 -17.03 -28.68 -8.67
N LEU A 531 -15.92 -27.93 -8.65
CA LEU A 531 -14.66 -28.37 -9.26
C LEU A 531 -14.16 -29.70 -8.65
N MET A 532 -14.22 -29.86 -7.34
CA MET A 532 -13.87 -31.11 -6.67
C MET A 532 -14.77 -32.28 -7.14
N LEU A 533 -16.08 -32.08 -7.22
CA LEU A 533 -17.02 -33.09 -7.71
C LEU A 533 -16.72 -33.48 -9.16
N ILE A 534 -16.42 -32.50 -10.02
CA ILE A 534 -15.98 -32.77 -11.40
C ILE A 534 -14.66 -33.55 -11.39
N GLY A 535 -13.68 -33.14 -10.58
CA GLY A 535 -12.39 -33.82 -10.44
C GLY A 535 -12.52 -35.30 -10.08
N LYS A 536 -13.50 -35.66 -9.24
CA LYS A 536 -13.81 -37.05 -8.88
C LYS A 536 -14.16 -37.91 -10.11
N LEU A 537 -14.84 -37.36 -11.12
CA LEU A 537 -15.16 -38.07 -12.36
C LEU A 537 -13.89 -38.47 -13.12
N PHE A 538 -12.90 -37.57 -13.13
CA PHE A 538 -11.62 -37.71 -13.81
C PHE A 538 -10.53 -38.46 -13.01
N TRP A 539 -10.86 -38.98 -11.82
CA TRP A 539 -9.93 -39.74 -10.98
C TRP A 539 -9.53 -41.07 -11.63
N VAL A 540 -8.26 -41.26 -11.96
CA VAL A 540 -7.83 -42.44 -12.74
C VAL A 540 -7.32 -43.55 -11.83
N ARG A 541 -7.90 -44.75 -11.97
CA ARG A 541 -7.44 -46.04 -11.44
C ARG A 541 -6.88 -46.87 -12.61
N GLY A 542 -5.72 -47.48 -12.47
CA GLY A 542 -5.04 -48.25 -13.50
C GLY A 542 -4.15 -47.44 -14.45
N PHE A 543 -3.70 -48.12 -15.51
CA PHE A 543 -2.68 -47.65 -16.47
C PHE A 543 -3.22 -46.80 -17.64
N PHE A 544 -4.53 -46.53 -17.72
CA PHE A 544 -5.13 -45.80 -18.85
C PHE A 544 -4.59 -44.37 -18.98
N THR A 545 -4.17 -43.99 -20.19
CA THR A 545 -3.29 -42.83 -20.41
C THR A 545 -3.82 -41.79 -21.39
N THR A 546 -4.85 -42.06 -22.20
CA THR A 546 -5.32 -41.07 -23.20
C THR A 546 -6.43 -40.16 -22.64
N ALA A 547 -6.45 -38.89 -23.07
CA ALA A 547 -7.51 -37.95 -22.66
C ALA A 547 -8.92 -38.43 -23.06
N LYS A 548 -9.03 -39.11 -24.21
CA LYS A 548 -10.27 -39.69 -24.72
C LYS A 548 -10.81 -40.79 -23.80
N GLU A 549 -9.97 -41.71 -23.35
CA GLU A 549 -10.34 -42.75 -22.37
C GLU A 549 -10.83 -42.15 -21.06
N ARG A 550 -10.12 -41.13 -20.55
CA ARG A 550 -10.53 -40.43 -19.30
C ARG A 550 -11.91 -39.80 -19.43
N PHE A 551 -12.22 -39.21 -20.58
CA PHE A 551 -13.53 -38.62 -20.84
C PHE A 551 -14.64 -39.68 -20.94
N THR A 552 -14.38 -40.80 -21.62
CA THR A 552 -15.31 -41.93 -21.69
C THR A 552 -15.62 -42.50 -20.30
N LEU A 553 -14.59 -42.67 -19.46
CA LEU A 553 -14.74 -43.12 -18.07
C LEU A 553 -15.51 -42.11 -17.22
N ALA A 554 -15.27 -40.81 -17.41
CA ALA A 554 -16.02 -39.76 -16.72
C ALA A 554 -17.52 -39.84 -17.08
N LYS A 555 -17.86 -40.03 -18.36
CA LYS A 555 -19.25 -40.20 -18.83
C LYS A 555 -19.92 -41.42 -18.20
N GLN A 556 -19.22 -42.56 -18.12
CA GLN A 556 -19.74 -43.77 -17.47
C GLN A 556 -19.99 -43.60 -15.97
N ARG A 557 -19.19 -42.75 -15.30
CA ARG A 557 -19.30 -42.49 -13.86
C ARG A 557 -20.35 -41.43 -13.51
N PHE A 558 -20.86 -40.72 -14.51
CA PHE A 558 -21.90 -39.71 -14.36
C PHE A 558 -23.28 -40.38 -14.20
N ASN A 559 -23.44 -41.13 -13.11
CA ASN A 559 -24.67 -41.86 -12.77
C ASN A 559 -25.67 -40.96 -12.01
N SER A 560 -26.90 -41.46 -11.80
CA SER A 560 -27.99 -40.70 -11.17
C SER A 560 -27.62 -40.12 -9.80
N LYS A 561 -26.85 -40.85 -8.97
CA LYS A 561 -26.41 -40.34 -7.66
C LYS A 561 -25.46 -39.16 -7.78
N MET A 562 -24.51 -39.22 -8.72
CA MET A 562 -23.58 -38.14 -8.98
C MET A 562 -24.30 -36.92 -9.57
N ILE A 563 -25.25 -37.15 -10.48
CA ILE A 563 -26.12 -36.11 -11.04
C ILE A 563 -26.87 -35.40 -9.91
N THR A 564 -27.53 -36.13 -9.01
CA THR A 564 -28.26 -35.52 -7.88
C THR A 564 -27.36 -34.65 -7.01
N VAL A 565 -26.16 -35.13 -6.62
CA VAL A 565 -25.23 -34.36 -5.79
C VAL A 565 -24.72 -33.10 -6.50
N VAL A 566 -24.35 -33.22 -7.78
CA VAL A 566 -23.90 -32.09 -8.58
C VAL A 566 -25.03 -31.08 -8.78
N SER A 567 -26.24 -31.53 -9.10
CA SER A 567 -27.42 -30.67 -9.27
C SER A 567 -27.80 -29.93 -8.00
N ILE A 568 -27.79 -30.59 -6.83
CA ILE A 568 -28.04 -29.91 -5.53
C ILE A 568 -26.96 -28.86 -5.26
N THR A 569 -25.68 -29.18 -5.51
CA THR A 569 -24.57 -28.25 -5.28
C THR A 569 -24.64 -27.05 -6.23
N ILE A 570 -24.99 -27.27 -7.51
CA ILE A 570 -25.20 -26.21 -8.49
C ILE A 570 -26.41 -25.36 -8.09
N LEU A 571 -27.53 -25.95 -7.65
CA LEU A 571 -28.69 -25.19 -7.19
C LEU A 571 -28.34 -24.29 -5.99
N ALA A 572 -27.59 -24.82 -5.03
CA ALA A 572 -27.09 -24.04 -3.90
C ALA A 572 -26.16 -22.91 -4.37
N PHE A 573 -25.22 -23.20 -5.28
CA PHE A 573 -24.32 -22.21 -5.86
C PHE A 573 -25.08 -21.10 -6.57
N VAL A 574 -26.04 -21.45 -7.44
CA VAL A 574 -26.87 -20.47 -8.16
C VAL A 574 -27.71 -19.65 -7.19
N SER A 575 -28.28 -20.24 -6.14
CA SER A 575 -29.05 -19.50 -5.13
C SER A 575 -28.20 -18.47 -4.40
N VAL A 576 -26.99 -18.86 -3.98
CA VAL A 576 -26.01 -17.95 -3.33
C VAL A 576 -25.53 -16.88 -4.32
N ALA A 577 -25.28 -17.27 -5.57
CA ALA A 577 -24.87 -16.36 -6.63
C ALA A 577 -25.94 -15.32 -6.93
N SER A 578 -27.21 -15.73 -7.05
CA SER A 578 -28.35 -14.85 -7.27
C SER A 578 -28.56 -13.88 -6.10
N TYR A 579 -28.48 -14.35 -4.85
CA TYR A 579 -28.59 -13.48 -3.68
C TYR A 579 -27.43 -12.49 -3.58
N SER A 580 -26.20 -12.95 -3.85
CA SER A 580 -25.02 -12.08 -3.85
C SER A 580 -25.08 -11.06 -4.99
N TYR A 581 -25.47 -11.47 -6.20
CA TYR A 581 -25.68 -10.57 -7.34
C TYR A 581 -26.79 -9.56 -7.07
N TYR A 582 -27.90 -9.97 -6.43
CA TYR A 582 -28.98 -9.06 -6.05
C TYR A 582 -28.50 -7.97 -5.09
N ASN A 583 -27.75 -8.32 -4.04
CA ASN A 583 -27.18 -7.33 -3.12
C ASN A 583 -26.17 -6.42 -3.80
N LEU A 584 -25.28 -7.00 -4.61
CA LEU A 584 -24.15 -6.29 -5.18
C LEU A 584 -24.51 -5.42 -6.39
N LYS A 585 -25.47 -5.82 -7.23
CA LYS A 585 -25.78 -5.16 -8.52
C LYS A 585 -27.20 -4.61 -8.64
N ILE A 586 -28.16 -5.11 -7.86
CA ILE A 586 -29.56 -4.66 -7.93
C ILE A 586 -29.90 -3.70 -6.79
N ILE A 587 -29.50 -4.03 -5.56
CA ILE A 587 -29.64 -3.13 -4.41
C ILE A 587 -28.54 -2.07 -4.46
N ASN A 588 -27.30 -2.48 -4.68
CA ASN A 588 -26.14 -1.61 -4.78
C ASN A 588 -25.56 -1.66 -6.18
N THR A 589 -24.50 -0.88 -6.42
CA THR A 589 -23.92 -0.70 -7.74
C THR A 589 -22.52 -1.31 -7.82
N ILE A 590 -22.33 -2.24 -8.75
CA ILE A 590 -20.99 -2.69 -9.19
C ILE A 590 -20.87 -2.32 -10.66
N GLU A 591 -20.03 -1.36 -10.96
CA GLU A 591 -19.63 -1.01 -12.32
C GLU A 591 -18.14 -1.25 -12.53
N ASP A 592 -17.72 -1.25 -13.78
CA ASP A 592 -16.30 -1.30 -14.10
C ASP A 592 -15.62 0.07 -13.84
N GLY A 593 -14.29 0.07 -13.86
CA GLY A 593 -13.50 1.27 -13.61
C GLY A 593 -13.59 2.33 -14.72
N GLU A 594 -14.24 2.06 -15.85
CA GLU A 594 -14.45 3.06 -16.90
C GLU A 594 -15.75 3.85 -16.68
N TYR A 595 -16.77 3.22 -16.10
CA TYR A 595 -18.08 3.83 -15.86
C TYR A 595 -18.00 5.17 -15.13
N TYR A 596 -17.27 5.25 -14.02
CA TYR A 596 -17.15 6.51 -13.26
C TYR A 596 -16.46 7.60 -14.07
N ASN A 597 -15.41 7.26 -14.82
CA ASN A 597 -14.70 8.21 -15.68
C ASN A 597 -15.59 8.71 -16.83
N GLU A 598 -16.42 7.85 -17.40
CA GLU A 598 -17.40 8.21 -18.43
C GLU A 598 -18.46 9.15 -17.88
N ILE A 599 -19.02 8.83 -16.71
CA ILE A 599 -20.00 9.69 -16.02
C ILE A 599 -19.41 11.07 -15.72
N GLU A 600 -18.23 11.14 -15.13
CA GLU A 600 -17.61 12.43 -14.82
C GLU A 600 -17.32 13.25 -16.09
N ALA A 601 -16.87 12.57 -17.15
CA ALA A 601 -16.60 13.24 -18.42
C ALA A 601 -17.86 13.76 -19.10
N ASP A 602 -18.95 12.99 -19.09
CA ASP A 602 -20.23 13.41 -19.66
C ASP A 602 -20.92 14.48 -18.80
N ALA A 603 -20.75 14.43 -17.48
CA ALA A 603 -21.15 15.51 -16.58
C ALA A 603 -20.45 16.82 -16.96
N GLU A 604 -19.13 16.80 -17.17
CA GLU A 604 -18.36 17.99 -17.57
C GLU A 604 -18.84 18.53 -18.92
N LYS A 605 -19.03 17.67 -19.93
CA LYS A 605 -19.56 18.09 -21.23
C LYS A 605 -20.93 18.76 -21.10
N LYS A 606 -21.80 18.19 -20.26
CA LYS A 606 -23.19 18.65 -20.10
C LYS A 606 -23.31 19.92 -19.25
N TYR A 607 -22.49 20.06 -18.21
CA TYR A 607 -22.64 21.06 -17.16
C TYR A 607 -21.49 22.08 -17.07
N SER A 608 -20.46 21.99 -17.90
CA SER A 608 -19.36 22.98 -17.95
C SER A 608 -19.81 24.45 -17.98
N ARG A 609 -20.95 24.75 -18.63
CA ARG A 609 -21.54 26.12 -18.66
C ARG A 609 -22.00 26.65 -17.29
N LEU A 610 -22.09 25.78 -16.28
CA LEU A 610 -22.48 26.10 -14.90
C LEU A 610 -21.28 26.49 -14.03
N ILE A 611 -20.06 26.20 -14.48
CA ILE A 611 -18.83 26.60 -13.79
C ILE A 611 -18.82 28.12 -13.64
N ASN A 612 -18.48 28.61 -12.44
CA ASN A 612 -18.45 30.02 -12.08
C ASN A 612 -19.79 30.77 -12.23
N LYS A 613 -20.93 30.08 -12.37
CA LYS A 613 -22.22 30.76 -12.35
C LYS A 613 -22.53 31.30 -10.95
N PRO A 614 -23.07 32.53 -10.84
CA PRO A 614 -23.59 33.06 -9.60
C PRO A 614 -24.60 32.10 -8.96
N HIS A 615 -24.40 31.79 -7.69
CA HIS A 615 -25.26 30.94 -6.88
C HIS A 615 -25.38 31.53 -5.46
N PRO A 616 -26.44 31.20 -4.69
CA PRO A 616 -26.60 31.76 -3.36
C PRO A 616 -25.46 31.31 -2.43
N GLN A 617 -25.00 32.22 -1.58
CA GLN A 617 -23.94 31.96 -0.61
C GLN A 617 -24.56 31.73 0.77
N VAL A 618 -24.07 30.74 1.51
CA VAL A 618 -24.51 30.44 2.87
C VAL A 618 -23.90 31.44 3.86
N THR A 619 -24.71 31.91 4.80
CA THR A 619 -24.31 32.84 5.89
C THR A 619 -24.55 32.26 7.28
N ASP A 620 -25.58 31.42 7.43
CA ASP A 620 -25.86 30.68 8.65
C ASP A 620 -26.30 29.25 8.29
N LEU A 621 -25.88 28.27 9.09
CA LEU A 621 -26.37 26.90 9.03
C LEU A 621 -26.75 26.43 10.44
N LYS A 622 -28.03 26.06 10.60
CA LYS A 622 -28.50 25.24 11.72
C LYS A 622 -28.80 23.82 11.23
N ALA A 623 -27.94 22.87 11.58
CA ALA A 623 -28.06 21.47 11.18
C ALA A 623 -28.79 20.64 12.24
N TYR A 624 -29.69 19.77 11.82
CA TYR A 624 -30.32 18.73 12.64
C TYR A 624 -29.93 17.39 12.02
N ILE A 625 -29.18 16.56 12.74
CA ILE A 625 -28.61 15.32 12.19
C ILE A 625 -28.95 14.17 13.14
N ASP A 626 -29.80 13.26 12.67
CA ASP A 626 -30.22 12.07 13.39
C ASP A 626 -29.47 10.85 12.84
N VAL A 627 -28.53 10.32 13.63
CA VAL A 627 -27.74 9.12 13.28
C VAL A 627 -28.44 7.88 13.85
N PHE A 628 -28.58 6.84 13.03
CA PHE A 628 -29.16 5.55 13.41
C PHE A 628 -28.13 4.43 13.22
N PRO A 629 -27.20 4.23 14.19
CA PRO A 629 -26.10 3.28 14.06
C PRO A 629 -26.54 1.86 13.71
N ALA A 630 -27.53 1.32 14.44
CA ALA A 630 -28.02 -0.05 14.25
C ALA A 630 -28.67 -0.29 12.87
N GLU A 631 -29.27 0.74 12.28
CA GLU A 631 -29.90 0.67 10.96
C GLU A 631 -28.95 1.04 9.82
N ARG A 632 -27.75 1.55 10.15
CA ARG A 632 -26.84 2.21 9.21
C ARG A 632 -27.56 3.26 8.37
N ALA A 633 -28.28 4.15 9.06
CA ALA A 633 -29.05 5.21 8.45
C ALA A 633 -28.75 6.57 9.08
N VAL A 634 -28.99 7.63 8.33
CA VAL A 634 -28.94 9.01 8.80
C VAL A 634 -30.08 9.80 8.18
N ALA A 635 -30.72 10.67 8.96
CA ALA A 635 -31.63 11.68 8.50
C ALA A 635 -31.06 13.05 8.87
N ALA A 636 -31.06 14.00 7.95
CA ALA A 636 -30.54 15.33 8.22
C ALA A 636 -31.43 16.42 7.63
N LYS A 637 -31.58 17.50 8.38
CA LYS A 637 -32.28 18.71 7.99
C LYS A 637 -31.35 19.90 8.23
N GLY A 638 -31.08 20.68 7.20
CA GLY A 638 -30.30 21.91 7.30
C GLY A 638 -31.20 23.11 7.11
N GLU A 639 -31.19 24.04 8.07
CA GLU A 639 -31.80 25.37 7.97
C GLU A 639 -30.69 26.37 7.63
N PHE A 640 -30.68 26.81 6.38
CA PHE A 640 -29.69 27.71 5.82
C PHE A 640 -30.26 29.12 5.68
N ARG A 641 -29.45 30.13 6.03
CA ARG A 641 -29.66 31.50 5.55
C ARG A 641 -28.72 31.78 4.41
N ILE A 642 -29.28 32.18 3.28
CA ILE A 642 -28.54 32.42 2.04
C ILE A 642 -28.64 33.87 1.60
N ILE A 643 -27.60 34.35 0.91
CA ILE A 643 -27.50 35.70 0.36
C ILE A 643 -27.00 35.66 -1.08
N ASN A 644 -27.43 36.62 -1.90
CA ASN A 644 -26.87 36.83 -3.23
C ASN A 644 -25.78 37.91 -3.16
N ASN A 645 -24.52 37.50 -3.00
CA ASN A 645 -23.37 38.40 -3.00
C ASN A 645 -22.91 38.82 -4.41
N TYR A 646 -23.67 38.48 -5.45
CA TYR A 646 -23.37 38.82 -6.84
C TYR A 646 -24.19 40.01 -7.31
N LYS A 647 -23.67 40.73 -8.32
CA LYS A 647 -24.35 41.87 -8.95
C LYS A 647 -25.49 41.47 -9.90
N THR A 648 -25.75 40.18 -10.06
CA THR A 648 -26.75 39.62 -10.96
C THR A 648 -27.81 38.89 -10.17
N ALA A 649 -29.08 39.00 -10.58
CA ALA A 649 -30.15 38.23 -9.96
C ALA A 649 -29.97 36.72 -10.21
N ILE A 650 -30.27 35.89 -9.21
CA ILE A 650 -30.22 34.43 -9.28
C ILE A 650 -31.65 33.91 -9.37
N ASP A 651 -31.97 33.15 -10.41
CA ASP A 651 -33.32 32.60 -10.63
C ASP A 651 -33.43 31.09 -10.41
N THR A 652 -32.29 30.41 -10.26
CA THR A 652 -32.21 28.95 -10.19
C THR A 652 -31.26 28.54 -9.07
N LEU A 653 -31.74 27.67 -8.18
CA LEU A 653 -30.93 26.98 -7.17
C LEU A 653 -30.50 25.63 -7.73
N LEU A 654 -29.19 25.41 -7.80
CA LEU A 654 -28.58 24.12 -8.11
C LEU A 654 -28.26 23.40 -6.80
N LEU A 655 -28.54 22.11 -6.73
CA LEU A 655 -28.16 21.23 -5.62
C LEU A 655 -27.51 19.95 -6.16
N GLU A 656 -26.27 19.69 -5.77
CA GLU A 656 -25.51 18.48 -6.11
C GLU A 656 -25.28 17.61 -4.87
N LEU A 657 -25.73 16.35 -4.91
CA LEU A 657 -25.56 15.44 -3.77
C LEU A 657 -24.14 14.85 -3.73
N GLN A 658 -23.36 15.22 -2.71
CA GLN A 658 -21.96 14.79 -2.53
C GLN A 658 -21.79 13.59 -1.59
N TYR A 659 -22.82 13.23 -0.82
CA TYR A 659 -22.70 12.16 0.18
C TYR A 659 -22.45 10.80 -0.49
N GLY A 660 -21.43 10.08 -0.05
CA GLY A 660 -20.96 8.84 -0.69
C GLY A 660 -21.88 7.61 -0.58
N SER A 661 -23.09 7.75 -0.03
CA SER A 661 -24.08 6.67 -0.03
C SER A 661 -24.91 6.66 -1.32
N GLU A 662 -24.94 5.52 -2.01
CA GLU A 662 -25.81 5.30 -3.18
C GLU A 662 -27.30 5.46 -2.86
N HIS A 663 -27.68 5.29 -1.59
CA HIS A 663 -29.07 5.34 -1.13
C HIS A 663 -29.47 6.71 -0.56
N MET A 664 -28.70 7.76 -0.85
CA MET A 664 -29.05 9.11 -0.41
C MET A 664 -30.24 9.65 -1.21
N VAL A 665 -31.21 10.22 -0.49
CA VAL A 665 -32.42 10.82 -1.04
C VAL A 665 -32.51 12.28 -0.60
N LEU A 666 -32.79 13.16 -1.56
CA LEU A 666 -33.20 14.53 -1.29
C LEU A 666 -34.73 14.56 -1.09
N GLU A 667 -35.18 14.64 0.16
CA GLU A 667 -36.59 14.50 0.50
C GLU A 667 -37.38 15.78 0.23
N LYS A 668 -36.85 16.91 0.69
CA LYS A 668 -37.59 18.17 0.68
C LYS A 668 -36.68 19.39 0.57
N VAL A 669 -37.13 20.39 -0.19
CA VAL A 669 -36.51 21.71 -0.28
C VAL A 669 -37.57 22.79 -0.07
N LEU A 670 -37.38 23.62 0.95
CA LEU A 670 -38.23 24.78 1.26
C LEU A 670 -37.45 26.06 0.99
N TYR A 671 -38.03 26.99 0.22
CA TYR A 671 -37.50 28.34 0.01
C TYR A 671 -38.49 29.36 0.58
N ASN A 672 -38.06 30.17 1.56
CA ASN A 672 -38.91 31.07 2.35
C ASN A 672 -40.18 30.38 2.87
N HIS A 673 -39.98 29.22 3.51
CA HIS A 673 -41.02 28.34 4.06
C HIS A 673 -42.01 27.74 3.05
N ARG A 674 -41.79 27.91 1.74
CA ARG A 674 -42.61 27.31 0.68
C ARG A 674 -41.85 26.17 0.01
N GLU A 675 -42.51 25.04 -0.13
CA GLU A 675 -41.93 23.90 -0.82
C GLU A 675 -41.79 24.18 -2.30
N ILE A 676 -40.59 23.94 -2.82
CA ILE A 676 -40.26 24.09 -4.24
C ILE A 676 -39.94 22.71 -4.83
N LYS A 677 -40.34 22.49 -6.08
CA LYS A 677 -40.07 21.24 -6.81
C LYS A 677 -38.93 21.45 -7.78
N ALA A 678 -38.09 20.43 -7.93
CA ALA A 678 -37.04 20.45 -8.93
C ALA A 678 -37.66 20.54 -10.32
N SER A 679 -37.25 21.53 -11.10
CA SER A 679 -37.60 21.65 -12.52
C SER A 679 -36.84 20.66 -13.39
N VAL A 680 -35.63 20.28 -12.97
CA VAL A 680 -34.81 19.24 -13.61
C VAL A 680 -34.20 18.37 -12.52
N VAL A 681 -34.31 17.06 -12.68
CA VAL A 681 -33.64 16.06 -11.84
C VAL A 681 -32.78 15.21 -12.75
N ASP A 682 -31.47 15.24 -12.52
CA ASP A 682 -30.53 14.34 -13.16
C ASP A 682 -29.98 13.38 -12.09
N SER A 683 -30.60 12.21 -12.00
CA SER A 683 -30.22 11.18 -11.04
C SER A 683 -28.87 10.54 -11.34
N THR A 684 -28.41 10.57 -12.59
CA THR A 684 -27.13 9.99 -12.99
C THR A 684 -25.97 10.78 -12.40
N TYR A 685 -26.04 12.11 -12.47
CA TYR A 685 -25.04 13.02 -11.90
C TYR A 685 -25.42 13.54 -10.52
N ARG A 686 -26.56 13.10 -9.98
CA ARG A 686 -27.11 13.52 -8.68
C ARG A 686 -27.30 15.05 -8.57
N MET A 687 -27.73 15.65 -9.67
CA MET A 687 -27.95 17.10 -9.83
C MET A 687 -29.43 17.44 -9.82
N TYR A 688 -29.81 18.45 -9.04
CA TYR A 688 -31.19 18.92 -8.91
C TYR A 688 -31.23 20.44 -9.15
N PHE A 689 -32.13 20.88 -10.04
CA PHE A 689 -32.30 22.29 -10.37
C PHE A 689 -33.68 22.75 -9.95
N TYR A 690 -33.75 23.81 -9.16
CA TYR A 690 -34.99 24.40 -8.67
C TYR A 690 -35.11 25.83 -9.18
N ARG A 691 -36.19 26.12 -9.92
CA ARG A 691 -36.51 27.50 -10.29
C ARG A 691 -37.09 28.23 -9.08
N LEU A 692 -36.48 29.35 -8.72
CA LEU A 692 -36.95 30.18 -7.62
C LEU A 692 -38.28 30.85 -8.00
N PRO A 693 -39.27 30.95 -7.07
CA PRO A 693 -40.54 31.62 -7.35
C PRO A 693 -40.37 33.08 -7.75
N LYS A 694 -39.36 33.74 -7.18
CA LYS A 694 -38.91 35.10 -7.51
C LYS A 694 -37.38 35.07 -7.61
N PRO A 695 -36.77 35.62 -8.67
CA PRO A 695 -35.32 35.75 -8.75
C PRO A 695 -34.78 36.59 -7.58
N MET A 696 -33.80 36.03 -6.89
CA MET A 696 -33.10 36.62 -5.76
C MET A 696 -32.21 37.76 -6.26
N GLN A 697 -32.57 39.00 -5.92
CA GLN A 697 -31.83 40.21 -6.32
C GLN A 697 -30.48 40.29 -5.59
N PRO A 698 -29.52 41.09 -6.10
CA PRO A 698 -28.28 41.38 -5.36
C PRO A 698 -28.58 41.82 -3.93
N ASP A 699 -27.80 41.32 -2.98
CA ASP A 699 -27.91 41.54 -1.53
C ASP A 699 -29.24 41.07 -0.89
N GLU A 700 -30.18 40.48 -1.66
CA GLU A 700 -31.39 39.85 -1.13
C GLU A 700 -30.98 38.64 -0.28
N ARG A 701 -31.69 38.42 0.83
CA ARG A 701 -31.51 37.27 1.72
C ARG A 701 -32.75 36.38 1.69
N ALA A 702 -32.55 35.08 1.85
CA ALA A 702 -33.63 34.11 1.90
C ALA A 702 -33.32 32.99 2.90
N GLU A 703 -34.38 32.28 3.30
CA GLU A 703 -34.27 31.07 4.10
C GLU A 703 -34.45 29.84 3.22
N LEU A 704 -33.55 28.88 3.37
CA LEU A 704 -33.54 27.63 2.63
C LEU A 704 -33.50 26.46 3.62
N THR A 705 -34.47 25.55 3.55
CA THR A 705 -34.44 24.31 4.32
C THR A 705 -34.26 23.12 3.39
N ILE A 706 -33.26 22.28 3.66
CA ILE A 706 -32.99 21.07 2.89
C ILE A 706 -33.11 19.87 3.82
N THR A 707 -33.93 18.89 3.45
CA THR A 707 -34.06 17.61 4.16
C THR A 707 -33.54 16.48 3.28
N VAL A 708 -32.65 15.67 3.85
CA VAL A 708 -32.02 14.52 3.20
C VAL A 708 -32.07 13.31 4.12
N SER A 709 -32.05 12.12 3.53
CA SER A 709 -31.90 10.87 4.28
C SER A 709 -31.05 9.88 3.49
N ALA A 710 -30.37 8.99 4.20
CA ALA A 710 -29.64 7.90 3.58
C ALA A 710 -29.76 6.65 4.47
N LYS A 711 -30.06 5.50 3.85
CA LYS A 711 -30.15 4.22 4.55
C LYS A 711 -29.47 3.13 3.74
N THR A 712 -28.41 2.56 4.31
CA THR A 712 -27.66 1.50 3.66
C THR A 712 -28.47 0.20 3.59
N LYS A 713 -28.44 -0.48 2.44
CA LYS A 713 -29.23 -1.70 2.19
C LYS A 713 -28.34 -2.85 1.77
N GLY A 714 -28.55 -4.02 2.36
CA GLY A 714 -27.78 -5.23 2.01
C GLY A 714 -26.29 -5.07 2.30
N PHE A 715 -25.45 -5.60 1.40
CA PHE A 715 -24.00 -5.41 1.40
C PHE A 715 -23.51 -4.98 0.02
N ALA A 716 -22.62 -3.99 -0.03
CA ALA A 716 -22.04 -3.45 -1.26
C ALA A 716 -20.60 -3.94 -1.50
N ASN A 717 -20.07 -3.70 -2.70
CA ASN A 717 -18.65 -3.89 -3.02
C ASN A 717 -17.83 -2.62 -2.72
N ALA A 718 -18.07 -2.01 -1.57
CA ALA A 718 -17.43 -0.77 -1.13
C ALA A 718 -17.19 -0.80 0.38
N LEU A 719 -16.27 0.03 0.86
CA LEU A 719 -16.12 0.31 2.29
C LEU A 719 -17.24 1.27 2.72
N GLU A 720 -18.35 0.74 3.24
CA GLU A 720 -19.49 1.52 3.70
C GLU A 720 -19.20 2.14 5.09
N THR A 721 -18.43 3.24 5.14
CA THR A 721 -17.90 3.82 6.39
C THR A 721 -18.75 4.96 6.96
N GLN A 722 -19.75 5.44 6.24
CA GLN A 722 -20.44 6.70 6.58
C GLN A 722 -21.28 6.59 7.86
N VAL A 723 -21.97 5.46 8.07
CA VAL A 723 -22.68 5.17 9.33
C VAL A 723 -22.29 3.78 9.81
N LEU A 724 -21.64 3.74 10.97
CA LEU A 724 -21.12 2.54 11.62
C LEU A 724 -21.91 2.24 12.90
N ASN A 725 -21.86 0.99 13.34
CA ASN A 725 -22.51 0.58 14.59
C ASN A 725 -21.90 1.30 15.80
N ASN A 726 -20.60 1.60 15.74
CA ASN A 726 -19.87 2.44 16.69
C ASN A 726 -18.74 3.18 15.95
N GLY A 727 -18.60 4.49 16.15
CA GLY A 727 -17.59 5.30 15.46
C GLY A 727 -18.03 5.86 14.10
N THR A 728 -19.28 6.32 13.99
CA THR A 728 -19.77 7.02 12.80
C THR A 728 -19.03 8.35 12.63
N PHE A 729 -18.57 8.64 11.41
CA PHE A 729 -17.98 9.91 11.02
C PHE A 729 -18.66 10.46 9.76
N LEU A 730 -19.23 11.66 9.88
CA LEU A 730 -19.91 12.39 8.82
C LEU A 730 -19.26 13.76 8.65
N ASN A 731 -19.35 14.33 7.45
CA ASN A 731 -18.90 15.68 7.17
C ASN A 731 -20.01 16.49 6.48
N GLY A 732 -19.72 17.75 6.14
CA GLY A 732 -20.64 18.66 5.47
C GLY A 732 -21.26 18.13 4.17
N ASN A 733 -20.66 17.11 3.53
CA ASN A 733 -21.18 16.48 2.30
C ASN A 733 -22.52 15.76 2.51
N ILE A 734 -23.00 15.62 3.76
CA ILE A 734 -24.37 15.19 4.03
C ILE A 734 -25.39 16.15 3.40
N PHE A 735 -25.08 17.44 3.27
CA PHE A 735 -25.92 18.39 2.55
C PHE A 735 -25.44 18.57 1.09
N PRO A 736 -26.35 18.95 0.18
CA PRO A 736 -25.98 19.21 -1.21
C PRO A 736 -25.12 20.45 -1.36
N ARG A 737 -24.21 20.43 -2.33
CA ARG A 737 -23.42 21.58 -2.80
C ARG A 737 -24.25 22.47 -3.72
N PHE A 738 -24.02 23.79 -3.74
CA PHE A 738 -24.85 24.76 -4.49
C PHE A 738 -24.28 25.16 -5.86
N HIS A 739 -23.08 24.66 -6.19
CA HIS A 739 -22.40 24.88 -7.47
C HIS A 739 -21.97 23.56 -8.11
N TYR A 740 -21.59 23.62 -9.39
CA TYR A 740 -20.98 22.52 -10.13
C TYR A 740 -19.47 22.75 -10.26
N ASP A 741 -18.68 21.70 -10.06
CA ASP A 741 -17.23 21.71 -10.27
C ASP A 741 -16.75 20.50 -11.08
N ILE A 742 -15.57 20.60 -11.67
CA ILE A 742 -14.95 19.50 -12.44
C ILE A 742 -14.32 18.50 -11.46
N SER A 743 -14.65 17.21 -11.60
CA SER A 743 -14.01 16.14 -10.82
C SER A 743 -12.85 15.46 -11.53
N LEU A 744 -12.88 15.37 -12.88
CA LEU A 744 -11.89 14.62 -13.64
C LEU A 744 -10.60 15.42 -13.93
N SER A 745 -9.48 15.04 -13.30
CA SER A 745 -8.20 15.77 -13.38
C SER A 745 -7.13 15.13 -14.29
N ASP A 746 -7.25 13.83 -14.59
CA ASP A 746 -6.30 13.05 -15.38
C ASP A 746 -6.35 13.39 -16.88
N ASN A 747 -5.23 13.84 -17.45
CA ASN A 747 -5.19 14.29 -18.84
C ASN A 747 -5.30 13.16 -19.88
N GLY A 748 -4.91 11.94 -19.53
CA GLY A 748 -5.05 10.76 -20.38
C GLY A 748 -6.51 10.36 -20.52
N ILE A 749 -7.22 10.30 -19.39
CA ILE A 749 -8.67 10.04 -19.35
C ILE A 749 -9.44 11.17 -20.03
N ARG A 750 -9.09 12.44 -19.75
CA ARG A 750 -9.70 13.60 -20.44
C ARG A 750 -9.54 13.51 -21.95
N LYS A 751 -8.35 13.17 -22.44
CA LYS A 751 -8.10 12.97 -23.88
C LYS A 751 -8.95 11.83 -24.44
N LYS A 752 -9.09 10.71 -23.72
CA LYS A 752 -9.95 9.57 -24.11
C LYS A 752 -11.39 10.00 -24.37
N TYR A 753 -11.95 10.85 -23.51
CA TYR A 753 -13.34 11.31 -23.61
C TYR A 753 -13.51 12.64 -24.37
N GLY A 754 -12.45 13.14 -25.04
CA GLY A 754 -12.51 14.36 -25.86
C GLY A 754 -12.57 15.67 -25.07
N LEU A 755 -12.16 15.66 -23.80
CA LEU A 755 -12.08 16.84 -22.93
C LEU A 755 -10.74 17.58 -23.09
N LYS A 756 -10.76 18.88 -22.83
CA LYS A 756 -9.56 19.72 -22.87
C LYS A 756 -8.57 19.30 -21.78
N LYS A 757 -7.28 19.14 -22.12
CA LYS A 757 -6.23 18.93 -21.12
C LYS A 757 -6.13 20.11 -20.14
N LEU A 758 -5.94 19.79 -18.87
CA LEU A 758 -5.69 20.75 -17.79
C LEU A 758 -4.19 20.76 -17.48
N ASP A 759 -3.52 21.89 -17.72
CA ASP A 759 -2.12 22.08 -17.30
C ASP A 759 -2.03 22.45 -15.81
N TYR A 760 -2.97 23.30 -15.38
CA TYR A 760 -3.28 23.63 -13.99
C TYR A 760 -4.72 23.21 -13.68
N LEU A 761 -4.95 22.73 -12.46
CA LEU A 761 -6.27 22.37 -11.92
C LEU A 761 -7.01 23.59 -11.38
N LEU A 762 -6.27 24.59 -10.86
CA LEU A 762 -6.86 25.79 -10.29
C LEU A 762 -6.59 27.02 -11.19
N PRO A 763 -7.46 28.05 -11.13
CA PRO A 763 -7.22 29.32 -11.80
C PRO A 763 -5.91 30.00 -11.35
N PRO A 764 -5.33 30.87 -12.20
CA PRO A 764 -4.16 31.66 -11.83
C PRO A 764 -4.48 32.67 -10.72
N ARG A 765 -3.46 33.09 -9.97
CA ARG A 765 -3.57 34.08 -8.87
C ARG A 765 -4.08 35.46 -9.31
N THR A 766 -4.06 35.76 -10.61
CA THR A 766 -4.59 37.00 -11.19
C THR A 766 -6.10 36.95 -11.47
N ASP A 767 -6.75 35.78 -11.29
CA ASP A 767 -8.19 35.63 -11.51
C ASP A 767 -9.00 36.26 -10.39
N THR A 768 -9.58 37.44 -10.67
CA THR A 768 -10.39 38.21 -9.71
C THR A 768 -11.63 37.47 -9.16
N THR A 769 -12.13 36.45 -9.87
CA THR A 769 -13.26 35.63 -9.39
C THR A 769 -12.77 34.58 -8.42
N ALA A 770 -11.65 33.92 -8.74
CA ALA A 770 -11.03 32.91 -7.89
C ALA A 770 -10.53 33.49 -6.55
N LEU A 771 -10.06 34.75 -6.55
CA LEU A 771 -9.67 35.46 -5.32
C LEU A 771 -10.82 35.68 -4.33
N LYS A 772 -12.07 35.61 -4.78
CA LYS A 772 -13.26 35.76 -3.92
C LYS A 772 -13.87 34.42 -3.53
N LYS A 773 -13.19 33.32 -3.85
CA LYS A 773 -13.60 31.96 -3.54
C LYS A 773 -12.59 31.34 -2.59
N ASN A 774 -13.11 30.68 -1.57
CA ASN A 774 -12.32 29.84 -0.68
C ASN A 774 -11.88 28.57 -1.43
N LEU A 775 -10.66 28.09 -1.18
CA LEU A 775 -10.12 26.84 -1.72
C LEU A 775 -10.95 25.59 -1.34
N PHE A 776 -11.45 25.54 -0.11
CA PHE A 776 -12.12 24.37 0.49
C PHE A 776 -13.61 24.28 0.12
N ASN A 777 -14.27 25.40 -0.14
CA ASN A 777 -15.67 25.44 -0.57
C ASN A 777 -15.96 26.72 -1.36
N GLU A 778 -16.93 26.68 -2.28
CA GLU A 778 -17.41 27.91 -2.98
C GLU A 778 -18.79 28.37 -2.51
N ASP A 779 -19.49 27.58 -1.70
CA ASP A 779 -20.89 27.83 -1.34
C ASP A 779 -21.03 28.84 -0.20
N ALA A 780 -19.94 29.19 0.47
CA ALA A 780 -19.92 30.15 1.56
C ALA A 780 -18.58 30.89 1.66
N ASN A 781 -18.64 32.05 2.31
CA ASN A 781 -17.47 32.60 3.00
C ASN A 781 -17.48 32.04 4.44
N TYR A 782 -17.41 32.91 5.44
CA TYR A 782 -17.59 32.57 6.85
C TYR A 782 -19.07 32.51 7.23
N ILE A 783 -19.45 31.46 7.95
CA ILE A 783 -20.81 31.19 8.41
C ILE A 783 -20.90 31.14 9.94
N ASN A 784 -22.09 31.43 10.46
CA ASN A 784 -22.46 31.01 11.81
C ASN A 784 -22.96 29.57 11.79
N PHE A 785 -22.43 28.71 12.67
CA PHE A 785 -22.75 27.30 12.71
C PHE A 785 -23.39 26.88 14.04
N GLU A 786 -24.49 26.13 13.92
CA GLU A 786 -25.20 25.52 15.04
C GLU A 786 -25.65 24.10 14.62
N ALA A 787 -25.56 23.12 15.52
CA ALA A 787 -25.96 21.76 15.23
C ALA A 787 -26.71 21.12 16.39
N ILE A 788 -27.79 20.39 16.09
CA ILE A 788 -28.46 19.46 17.00
C ILE A 788 -28.25 18.07 16.44
N VAL A 789 -27.50 17.24 17.14
CA VAL A 789 -27.17 15.89 16.70
C VAL A 789 -27.80 14.88 17.65
N SER A 790 -28.46 13.86 17.10
CA SER A 790 -28.99 12.76 17.88
C SER A 790 -28.40 11.41 17.47
N THR A 791 -28.26 10.51 18.43
CA THR A 791 -27.72 9.16 18.23
C THR A 791 -28.34 8.18 19.23
N SER A 792 -27.88 6.92 19.23
CA SER A 792 -28.25 5.92 20.24
C SER A 792 -27.98 6.43 21.66
N ASP A 793 -28.84 6.08 22.61
CA ASP A 793 -28.80 6.55 24.02
C ASP A 793 -27.52 6.20 24.79
N ASP A 794 -26.75 5.24 24.27
CA ASP A 794 -25.48 4.75 24.77
C ASP A 794 -24.25 5.31 24.02
N GLN A 795 -24.44 6.24 23.08
CA GLN A 795 -23.38 6.94 22.35
C GLN A 795 -23.40 8.45 22.62
N ILE A 796 -22.24 9.07 22.42
CA ILE A 796 -22.06 10.52 22.44
C ILE A 796 -21.87 10.99 21.01
N ALA A 797 -22.66 11.99 20.60
CA ALA A 797 -22.50 12.66 19.32
C ALA A 797 -21.88 14.04 19.50
N LEU A 798 -20.94 14.38 18.61
CA LEU A 798 -20.14 15.60 18.65
C LEU A 798 -20.27 16.36 17.32
N ALA A 799 -20.29 17.68 17.41
CA ALA A 799 -20.18 18.62 16.29
C ALA A 799 -19.35 19.84 16.72
N PRO A 800 -18.83 20.66 15.79
CA PRO A 800 -18.16 21.92 16.10
C PRO A 800 -18.96 22.84 17.04
N GLY A 801 -18.28 23.43 18.01
CA GLY A 801 -18.83 24.42 18.93
C GLY A 801 -18.97 23.95 20.38
N LYS A 802 -19.41 24.86 21.24
CA LYS A 802 -19.64 24.60 22.66
C LYS A 802 -20.96 23.85 22.84
N LEU A 803 -21.00 22.88 23.76
CA LEU A 803 -22.23 22.19 24.14
C LEU A 803 -23.14 23.18 24.88
N VAL A 804 -24.34 23.40 24.34
CA VAL A 804 -25.38 24.29 24.87
C VAL A 804 -26.36 23.49 25.73
N ASN A 805 -26.80 22.33 25.24
CA ASN A 805 -27.77 21.48 25.91
C ASN A 805 -27.58 20.01 25.54
N GLU A 806 -27.94 19.12 26.46
CA GLU A 806 -27.97 17.66 26.26
C GLU A 806 -29.27 17.11 26.88
N TRP A 807 -29.97 16.24 26.16
CA TRP A 807 -31.15 15.56 26.69
C TRP A 807 -31.34 14.17 26.09
N LYS A 808 -32.20 13.36 26.73
CA LYS A 808 -32.60 12.04 26.21
C LYS A 808 -34.09 12.04 25.93
N GLU A 809 -34.48 11.50 24.78
CA GLU A 809 -35.87 11.38 24.35
C GLU A 809 -36.03 10.17 23.43
N ASN A 810 -37.08 9.36 23.62
CA ASN A 810 -37.41 8.20 22.78
C ASN A 810 -36.22 7.23 22.54
N ASP A 811 -35.50 6.85 23.61
CA ASP A 811 -34.31 5.99 23.57
C ASP A 811 -33.16 6.53 22.69
N ARG A 812 -33.09 7.86 22.54
CA ARG A 812 -32.02 8.57 21.82
C ARG A 812 -31.41 9.65 22.70
N ALA A 813 -30.12 9.90 22.50
CA ALA A 813 -29.41 11.02 23.11
C ALA A 813 -29.27 12.16 22.11
N TYR A 814 -29.51 13.39 22.55
CA TYR A 814 -29.47 14.60 21.76
C TYR A 814 -28.46 15.59 22.33
N TYR A 815 -27.68 16.21 21.45
CA TYR A 815 -26.62 17.15 21.79
C TYR A 815 -26.73 18.40 20.93
N HIS A 816 -26.85 19.57 21.57
CA HIS A 816 -26.93 20.87 20.89
C HIS A 816 -25.61 21.62 21.02
N TYR A 817 -24.94 21.84 19.89
CA TYR A 817 -23.68 22.58 19.78
C TYR A 817 -23.88 23.91 19.07
N LYS A 818 -23.15 24.92 19.53
CA LYS A 818 -23.10 26.25 18.89
C LYS A 818 -21.67 26.76 18.87
N LEU A 819 -21.20 27.17 17.69
CA LEU A 819 -19.87 27.74 17.52
C LEU A 819 -19.86 29.21 17.98
N GLU A 820 -18.78 29.62 18.66
CA GLU A 820 -18.61 31.00 19.16
C GLU A 820 -17.97 31.89 18.10
N SER A 821 -17.01 31.35 17.33
CA SER A 821 -16.45 32.00 16.15
C SER A 821 -17.29 31.71 14.89
N GLN A 822 -17.01 32.45 13.82
CA GLN A 822 -17.42 32.02 12.48
C GLN A 822 -16.46 30.95 11.97
N THR A 823 -16.89 30.20 10.96
CA THR A 823 -16.10 29.15 10.30
C THR A 823 -16.46 29.10 8.82
N ASP A 824 -15.60 28.53 7.99
CA ASP A 824 -15.99 28.11 6.64
C ASP A 824 -17.13 27.08 6.68
N LEU A 825 -17.85 26.86 5.57
CA LEU A 825 -18.86 25.79 5.43
C LEU A 825 -18.19 24.41 5.40
N PHE A 826 -17.61 24.04 6.54
CA PHE A 826 -16.77 22.88 6.72
C PHE A 826 -16.90 22.40 8.17
N PHE A 827 -17.67 21.33 8.37
CA PHE A 827 -17.97 20.76 9.68
C PHE A 827 -18.00 19.24 9.62
N ASN A 828 -17.87 18.62 10.79
CA ASN A 828 -18.02 17.19 10.98
C ASN A 828 -19.07 16.85 12.04
N VAL A 829 -19.55 15.61 11.99
CA VAL A 829 -20.31 14.98 13.06
C VAL A 829 -19.71 13.62 13.34
N VAL A 830 -19.45 13.33 14.60
CA VAL A 830 -18.92 12.04 15.03
C VAL A 830 -19.83 11.44 16.09
N SER A 831 -20.03 10.12 16.07
CA SER A 831 -20.83 9.40 17.07
C SER A 831 -20.19 8.07 17.45
N ALA A 832 -19.87 7.91 18.74
CA ALA A 832 -19.37 6.65 19.28
C ALA A 832 -19.60 6.54 20.79
N ARG A 833 -19.21 5.39 21.36
CA ARG A 833 -19.08 5.20 22.81
C ARG A 833 -17.71 5.73 23.26
N TYR A 834 -17.70 6.90 23.89
CA TYR A 834 -16.46 7.56 24.31
C TYR A 834 -16.32 7.60 25.83
N ASP A 835 -15.09 7.36 26.30
CA ASP A 835 -14.57 7.95 27.53
C ASP A 835 -14.02 9.36 27.20
N ILE A 836 -13.95 10.26 28.19
CA ILE A 836 -13.54 11.65 28.00
C ILE A 836 -12.40 12.00 28.96
N GLU A 837 -11.26 12.41 28.42
CA GLU A 837 -10.17 13.04 29.17
C GLU A 837 -10.31 14.56 29.09
N LYS A 838 -10.20 15.24 30.24
CA LYS A 838 -10.46 16.69 30.34
C LYS A 838 -9.25 17.44 30.87
N SER A 839 -8.88 18.51 30.17
CA SER A 839 -7.85 19.45 30.60
C SER A 839 -8.29 20.90 30.31
N SER A 840 -7.41 21.85 30.58
CA SER A 840 -7.63 23.25 30.20
C SER A 840 -6.33 23.99 29.98
N TRP A 841 -6.42 25.09 29.23
CA TRP A 841 -5.36 26.06 29.01
C TRP A 841 -5.90 27.48 29.26
N ILE A 842 -5.02 28.41 29.66
CA ILE A 842 -5.40 29.80 29.92
C ILE A 842 -4.72 30.66 28.86
N ALA A 843 -5.53 31.40 28.09
CA ALA A 843 -5.05 32.30 27.05
C ALA A 843 -4.30 33.50 27.62
N PRO A 844 -3.46 34.20 26.82
CA PRO A 844 -2.78 35.43 27.24
C PRO A 844 -3.73 36.50 27.82
N SER A 845 -4.97 36.60 27.32
CA SER A 845 -6.02 37.47 27.89
C SER A 845 -6.59 37.04 29.24
N GLY A 846 -6.27 35.83 29.72
CA GLY A 846 -6.88 35.20 30.90
C GLY A 846 -8.11 34.33 30.60
N LYS A 847 -8.53 34.22 29.33
CA LYS A 847 -9.65 33.34 28.92
C LYS A 847 -9.30 31.87 29.14
N LYS A 848 -10.16 31.13 29.85
CA LYS A 848 -10.00 29.67 30.02
C LYS A 848 -10.55 28.94 28.79
N VAL A 849 -9.71 28.10 28.18
CA VAL A 849 -10.04 27.20 27.07
C VAL A 849 -10.12 25.77 27.60
N ALA A 850 -11.26 25.10 27.39
CA ALA A 850 -11.44 23.69 27.72
C ALA A 850 -10.78 22.80 26.65
N ILE A 851 -10.11 21.74 27.10
CA ILE A 851 -9.51 20.73 26.23
C ILE A 851 -10.19 19.40 26.56
N GLU A 852 -10.75 18.73 25.55
CA GLU A 852 -11.40 17.43 25.72
C GLU A 852 -10.88 16.42 24.70
N VAL A 853 -10.52 15.22 25.14
CA VAL A 853 -10.13 14.11 24.25
C VAL A 853 -11.16 13.01 24.41
N TYR A 854 -11.91 12.75 23.33
CA TYR A 854 -12.92 11.69 23.25
C TYR A 854 -12.28 10.46 22.63
N HIS A 855 -12.23 9.36 23.40
CA HIS A 855 -11.47 8.18 23.03
C HIS A 855 -12.20 6.89 23.42
N SER A 856 -11.80 5.78 22.81
CA SER A 856 -12.20 4.43 23.19
C SER A 856 -11.72 4.13 24.61
N SER A 857 -12.52 3.42 25.40
CA SER A 857 -12.12 2.98 26.74
C SER A 857 -10.86 2.10 26.75
N LYS A 858 -10.50 1.50 25.60
CA LYS A 858 -9.26 0.74 25.40
C LYS A 858 -8.02 1.61 25.18
N HIS A 859 -8.16 2.88 24.79
CA HIS A 859 -7.07 3.73 24.31
C HIS A 859 -6.68 4.84 25.30
N LYS A 860 -6.30 4.47 26.52
CA LYS A 860 -5.96 5.44 27.59
C LYS A 860 -4.49 5.86 27.65
N ARG A 861 -3.61 5.08 27.00
CA ARG A 861 -2.15 5.17 27.23
C ARG A 861 -1.54 6.51 26.78
N ASN A 862 -1.98 7.03 25.63
CA ASN A 862 -1.29 8.13 24.94
C ASN A 862 -2.00 9.48 25.04
N LEU A 863 -3.07 9.58 25.84
CA LEU A 863 -3.93 10.77 25.91
C LEU A 863 -3.17 12.04 26.30
N GLN A 864 -2.16 11.91 27.15
CA GLN A 864 -1.35 13.03 27.62
C GLN A 864 -0.61 13.75 26.47
N TYR A 865 -0.07 13.01 25.50
CA TYR A 865 0.64 13.59 24.36
C TYR A 865 -0.25 14.47 23.47
N PHE A 866 -1.53 14.08 23.32
CA PHE A 866 -2.53 14.88 22.64
C PHE A 866 -2.84 16.17 23.41
N VAL A 867 -3.01 16.07 24.73
CA VAL A 867 -3.26 17.25 25.59
C VAL A 867 -2.09 18.22 25.56
N ASP A 868 -0.86 17.72 25.62
CA ASP A 868 0.35 18.54 25.60
C ASP A 868 0.56 19.18 24.23
N GLY A 869 0.34 18.44 23.14
CA GLY A 869 0.36 19.00 21.78
C GLY A 869 -0.61 20.16 21.61
N ILE A 870 -1.83 20.05 22.15
CA ILE A 870 -2.81 21.14 22.16
C ILE A 870 -2.28 22.34 22.95
N LYS A 871 -1.81 22.13 24.18
CA LYS A 871 -1.36 23.23 25.05
C LYS A 871 -0.20 24.00 24.44
N VAL A 872 0.81 23.30 23.93
CA VAL A 872 2.02 23.92 23.35
C VAL A 872 1.66 24.67 22.07
N ALA A 873 0.81 24.10 21.21
CA ALA A 873 0.37 24.78 19.99
C ALA A 873 -0.51 26.00 20.27
N LEU A 874 -1.44 25.91 21.23
CA LEU A 874 -2.25 27.06 21.67
C LEU A 874 -1.36 28.18 22.23
N ASP A 875 -0.37 27.84 23.07
CA ASP A 875 0.58 28.80 23.64
C ASP A 875 1.41 29.49 22.55
N TYR A 876 2.04 28.70 21.68
CA TYR A 876 2.89 29.22 20.61
C TYR A 876 2.12 30.09 19.62
N CYS A 877 1.01 29.59 19.06
CA CYS A 877 0.24 30.31 18.05
C CYS A 877 -0.47 31.54 18.62
N SER A 878 -0.96 31.46 19.87
CA SER A 878 -1.60 32.62 20.51
C SER A 878 -0.63 33.73 20.87
N LYS A 879 0.62 33.37 21.20
CA LYS A 879 1.67 34.35 21.48
C LYS A 879 2.18 35.03 20.22
N ASN A 880 2.43 34.27 19.15
CA ASN A 880 3.12 34.76 17.97
C ASN A 880 2.19 35.34 16.89
N PHE A 881 0.95 34.84 16.76
CA PHE A 881 0.07 35.19 15.64
C PHE A 881 -1.21 35.87 16.09
N TYR A 882 -2.12 35.16 16.77
CA TYR A 882 -3.41 35.70 17.18
C TYR A 882 -4.00 34.87 18.33
N GLU A 883 -4.68 35.47 19.30
CA GLU A 883 -5.26 34.68 20.39
C GLU A 883 -6.34 33.70 19.89
N TYR A 884 -6.30 32.44 20.32
CA TYR A 884 -7.29 31.43 19.95
C TYR A 884 -8.73 31.91 20.24
N PRO A 885 -9.65 31.95 19.25
CA PRO A 885 -10.92 32.64 19.41
C PRO A 885 -11.93 31.89 20.29
N ASN A 886 -11.97 30.56 20.24
CA ASN A 886 -13.00 29.75 20.88
C ASN A 886 -12.69 29.39 22.35
N SER A 887 -13.71 28.98 23.11
CA SER A 887 -13.57 28.54 24.52
C SER A 887 -13.30 27.04 24.68
N ILE A 888 -13.26 26.27 23.59
CA ILE A 888 -13.08 24.83 23.61
C ILE A 888 -12.34 24.31 22.38
N ILE A 889 -11.54 23.27 22.57
CA ILE A 889 -10.93 22.49 21.51
C ILE A 889 -10.96 21.00 21.88
N ARG A 890 -11.22 20.14 20.90
CA ARG A 890 -11.43 18.71 21.12
C ARG A 890 -10.65 17.85 20.16
N ILE A 891 -10.16 16.72 20.65
CA ILE A 891 -9.75 15.59 19.82
C ILE A 891 -10.81 14.51 19.91
N VAL A 892 -11.12 13.89 18.78
CA VAL A 892 -12.19 12.88 18.68
C VAL A 892 -11.68 11.65 17.93
N GLU A 893 -11.60 10.52 18.60
CA GLU A 893 -11.20 9.27 17.96
C GLU A 893 -12.26 8.75 16.97
N PHE A 894 -11.85 8.29 15.79
CA PHE A 894 -12.70 7.56 14.84
C PHE A 894 -12.06 6.23 14.38
N PRO A 895 -12.84 5.28 13.85
CA PRO A 895 -12.36 3.93 13.53
C PRO A 895 -11.24 3.84 12.48
N ALA A 896 -10.50 2.73 12.52
CA ALA A 896 -9.31 2.44 11.70
C ALA A 896 -9.51 2.26 10.17
N TYR A 897 -10.65 2.66 9.61
CA TYR A 897 -10.87 2.52 8.16
C TYR A 897 -10.02 3.49 7.33
N ALA A 898 -9.45 4.52 7.96
CA ALA A 898 -8.51 5.46 7.38
C ALA A 898 -7.46 5.85 8.42
N THR A 899 -6.32 6.40 8.01
CA THR A 899 -5.21 6.80 8.91
C THR A 899 -4.88 8.27 8.65
N PHE A 900 -5.62 9.18 9.27
CA PHE A 900 -5.40 10.62 9.21
C PHE A 900 -5.90 11.32 10.48
N ALA A 901 -5.55 12.59 10.62
CA ALA A 901 -6.22 13.57 11.45
C ALA A 901 -6.71 14.72 10.56
N GLN A 902 -7.76 15.42 10.99
CA GLN A 902 -8.30 16.54 10.21
C GLN A 902 -8.86 17.61 11.13
N SER A 903 -8.42 18.85 10.97
CA SER A 903 -8.85 19.96 11.81
C SER A 903 -10.13 20.63 11.32
N PHE A 904 -11.23 20.47 12.06
CA PHE A 904 -12.42 21.33 11.94
C PHE A 904 -12.39 22.40 13.06
N ALA A 905 -13.20 23.45 12.94
CA ALA A 905 -13.31 24.46 13.99
C ALA A 905 -13.68 23.79 15.34
N THR A 906 -12.83 23.91 16.36
CA THR A 906 -12.97 23.30 17.71
C THR A 906 -12.98 21.77 17.81
N THR A 907 -13.06 21.01 16.72
CA THR A 907 -13.14 19.53 16.73
C THR A 907 -12.14 18.91 15.75
N ILE A 908 -11.23 18.09 16.27
CA ILE A 908 -10.14 17.46 15.52
C ILE A 908 -10.30 15.93 15.57
N PRO A 909 -10.99 15.31 14.60
CA PRO A 909 -11.04 13.86 14.43
C PRO A 909 -9.65 13.24 14.19
N TYR A 910 -9.38 12.12 14.87
CA TYR A 910 -8.16 11.30 14.75
C TYR A 910 -8.52 9.84 14.53
N SER A 911 -7.85 9.17 13.60
CA SER A 911 -7.96 7.72 13.47
C SER A 911 -7.41 7.00 14.71
N GLU A 912 -8.07 5.92 15.14
CA GLU A 912 -7.54 5.03 16.19
C GLU A 912 -6.17 4.42 15.82
N ASN A 913 -5.84 4.33 14.52
CA ASN A 913 -4.52 3.89 14.04
C ASN A 913 -3.45 5.00 14.06
N PHE A 914 -3.77 6.22 14.49
CA PHE A 914 -2.89 7.37 14.38
C PHE A 914 -2.65 7.99 15.75
N GLY A 915 -1.64 7.48 16.46
CA GLY A 915 -1.21 7.96 17.77
C GLY A 915 -1.85 7.24 18.98
N PHE A 916 -3.11 6.82 18.89
CA PHE A 916 -3.81 6.17 20.03
C PHE A 916 -3.21 4.80 20.41
N VAL A 917 -2.79 4.03 19.41
CA VAL A 917 -2.22 2.68 19.59
C VAL A 917 -0.70 2.64 19.41
N ALA A 918 -0.02 3.78 19.41
CA ALA A 918 1.45 3.85 19.31
C ALA A 918 2.14 3.43 20.63
N ASP A 919 3.33 2.82 20.53
CA ASP A 919 4.20 2.49 21.67
C ASP A 919 5.30 3.56 21.80
N PHE A 920 4.95 4.74 22.31
CA PHE A 920 5.88 5.88 22.42
C PHE A 920 7.05 5.63 23.40
N GLU A 921 7.00 4.60 24.25
CA GLU A 921 8.16 4.17 25.06
C GLU A 921 9.34 3.63 24.22
N LYS A 922 9.07 3.28 22.96
CA LYS A 922 10.06 2.82 22.00
C LYS A 922 10.18 3.76 20.80
N ALA A 923 9.74 5.01 20.93
CA ALA A 923 9.95 6.01 19.89
C ALA A 923 11.45 6.34 19.84
N GLU A 924 12.08 6.20 18.69
CA GLU A 924 13.51 6.52 18.52
C GLU A 924 13.77 8.02 18.34
N ASP A 925 12.79 8.77 17.79
CA ASP A 925 13.00 10.12 17.27
C ASP A 925 12.17 11.21 17.96
N PHE A 926 10.84 11.16 17.80
CA PHE A 926 9.92 12.14 18.38
C PHE A 926 8.52 11.56 18.55
N ASN A 927 7.74 12.15 19.44
CA ASN A 927 6.34 11.77 19.60
C ASN A 927 5.49 12.34 18.46
N TYR A 928 5.15 11.50 17.48
CA TYR A 928 4.37 11.96 16.33
C TYR A 928 2.92 12.34 16.69
N ALA A 929 2.32 11.80 17.76
CA ALA A 929 0.98 12.22 18.19
C ALA A 929 0.99 13.67 18.67
N PHE A 930 2.00 14.07 19.44
CA PHE A 930 2.23 15.46 19.83
C PHE A 930 2.35 16.37 18.61
N ARG A 931 3.26 16.02 17.67
CA ARG A 931 3.52 16.82 16.46
C ARG A 931 2.25 17.00 15.63
N VAL A 932 1.61 15.89 15.25
CA VAL A 932 0.40 15.93 14.42
C VAL A 932 -0.66 16.76 15.14
N THR A 933 -0.80 16.61 16.46
CA THR A 933 -1.73 17.45 17.24
C THR A 933 -1.42 18.92 17.14
N ALA A 934 -0.15 19.30 17.26
CA ALA A 934 0.25 20.68 17.10
C ALA A 934 -0.06 21.21 15.68
N HIS A 935 0.15 20.39 14.65
CA HIS A 935 -0.20 20.69 13.26
C HIS A 935 -1.72 20.91 13.09
N GLU A 936 -2.55 20.00 13.57
CA GLU A 936 -4.01 20.13 13.46
C GLU A 936 -4.53 21.32 14.26
N VAL A 937 -3.93 21.65 15.41
CA VAL A 937 -4.28 22.85 16.18
C VAL A 937 -3.85 24.13 15.45
N ALA A 938 -2.71 24.11 14.76
CA ALA A 938 -2.25 25.26 13.98
C ALA A 938 -3.20 25.63 12.82
N HIS A 939 -3.97 24.67 12.28
CA HIS A 939 -4.99 24.95 11.27
C HIS A 939 -6.08 25.93 11.76
N GLN A 940 -6.27 26.07 13.07
CA GLN A 940 -7.21 27.05 13.62
C GLN A 940 -6.82 28.49 13.24
N TRP A 941 -5.54 28.75 12.96
CA TRP A 941 -5.05 29.99 12.37
C TRP A 941 -4.93 29.88 10.85
N TRP A 942 -4.28 28.82 10.39
CA TRP A 942 -3.92 28.59 8.99
C TRP A 942 -4.92 27.66 8.30
N GLY A 943 -5.89 28.23 7.59
CA GLY A 943 -6.98 27.50 6.97
C GLY A 943 -8.35 27.90 7.51
N HIS A 944 -8.49 28.11 8.84
CA HIS A 944 -9.74 28.60 9.44
C HIS A 944 -9.78 30.12 9.58
N LEU A 945 -8.85 30.76 10.31
CA LEU A 945 -8.83 32.24 10.39
C LEU A 945 -8.35 32.87 9.09
N VAL A 946 -7.28 32.33 8.50
CA VAL A 946 -6.75 32.74 7.19
C VAL A 946 -6.99 31.62 6.19
N THR A 947 -8.10 31.73 5.49
CA THR A 947 -8.49 30.77 4.47
C THR A 947 -7.80 31.07 3.13
N PRO A 948 -7.22 30.06 2.45
CA PRO A 948 -6.59 30.25 1.14
C PRO A 948 -7.60 30.50 0.02
N SER A 949 -7.21 31.28 -0.99
CA SER A 949 -7.99 31.48 -2.21
C SER A 949 -8.05 30.22 -3.08
N LYS A 950 -9.09 30.07 -3.89
CA LYS A 950 -9.20 28.98 -4.89
C LYS A 950 -8.31 29.22 -6.11
N THR A 951 -7.02 29.44 -5.90
CA THR A 951 -6.02 29.74 -6.94
C THR A 951 -4.80 28.83 -6.81
N SER A 952 -4.07 28.66 -7.91
CA SER A 952 -2.84 27.88 -7.96
C SER A 952 -1.83 28.27 -6.86
N GLY A 953 -1.33 27.27 -6.12
CA GLY A 953 -0.36 27.45 -5.04
C GLY A 953 -0.93 27.75 -3.66
N ALA A 954 -2.19 28.18 -3.53
CA ALA A 954 -2.70 28.75 -2.28
C ALA A 954 -2.75 27.77 -1.10
N ASN A 955 -2.79 26.45 -1.36
CA ASN A 955 -2.86 25.43 -0.30
C ASN A 955 -1.67 25.47 0.68
N ILE A 956 -0.53 26.06 0.28
CA ILE A 956 0.63 26.24 1.17
C ILE A 956 0.30 27.11 2.40
N ILE A 957 -0.71 28.00 2.30
CA ILE A 957 -1.14 28.82 3.44
C ILE A 957 -1.71 27.92 4.54
N SER A 958 -2.51 26.91 4.19
CA SER A 958 -3.05 25.95 5.15
C SER A 958 -1.98 24.97 5.62
N GLU A 959 -1.34 24.25 4.69
CA GLU A 959 -0.53 23.08 5.03
C GLU A 959 0.90 23.43 5.42
N THR A 960 1.55 24.32 4.67
CA THR A 960 2.96 24.68 4.94
C THR A 960 3.08 25.46 6.24
N LEU A 961 2.16 26.40 6.52
CA LEU A 961 2.21 27.19 7.74
C LEU A 961 1.78 26.40 8.99
N ALA A 962 0.85 25.44 8.85
CA ALA A 962 0.53 24.51 9.92
C ALA A 962 1.71 23.59 10.24
N GLU A 963 2.41 23.06 9.23
CA GLU A 963 3.65 22.31 9.45
C GLU A 963 4.75 23.17 10.07
N TYR A 964 4.98 24.39 9.57
CA TYR A 964 5.94 25.31 10.17
C TYR A 964 5.65 25.56 11.66
N SER A 965 4.40 25.85 12.00
CA SER A 965 3.97 26.08 13.39
C SER A 965 4.19 24.83 14.24
N SER A 966 3.85 23.65 13.71
CA SER A 966 4.15 22.37 14.36
C SER A 966 5.65 22.18 14.60
N LEU A 967 6.51 22.50 13.63
CA LEU A 967 7.96 22.38 13.80
C LEU A 967 8.51 23.32 14.87
N MET A 968 7.98 24.54 14.97
CA MET A 968 8.41 25.47 16.01
C MET A 968 7.95 25.03 17.40
N THR A 969 6.77 24.42 17.52
CA THR A 969 6.34 23.79 18.77
C THR A 969 7.21 22.59 19.15
N MET A 970 7.61 21.77 18.17
CA MET A 970 8.58 20.69 18.40
C MET A 970 9.96 21.23 18.80
N LYS A 971 10.43 22.31 18.16
CA LYS A 971 11.69 22.98 18.52
C LYS A 971 11.69 23.42 19.98
N LYS A 972 10.57 23.95 20.44
CA LYS A 972 10.39 24.40 21.83
C LYS A 972 10.37 23.23 22.82
N GLU A 973 9.73 22.12 22.46
CA GLU A 973 9.55 20.95 23.33
C GLU A 973 10.80 20.04 23.36
N TYR A 974 11.39 19.75 22.20
CA TYR A 974 12.45 18.76 22.01
C TYR A 974 13.81 19.38 21.57
N GLY A 975 13.91 20.71 21.48
CA GLY A 975 15.11 21.40 21.01
C GLY A 975 15.37 21.26 19.50
N GLU A 976 16.48 21.82 19.02
CA GLU A 976 16.84 21.80 17.60
C GLU A 976 17.17 20.40 17.06
N ASN A 977 17.66 19.50 17.92
CA ASN A 977 18.06 18.17 17.51
C ASN A 977 16.87 17.25 17.21
N GLY A 978 15.74 17.38 17.92
CA GLY A 978 14.51 16.62 17.63
C GLY A 978 13.91 16.92 16.25
N ILE A 979 14.25 18.07 15.66
CA ILE A 979 13.79 18.47 14.32
C ILE A 979 14.58 17.77 13.22
N LYS A 980 15.85 17.42 13.47
CA LYS A 980 16.71 16.77 12.48
C LYS A 980 16.11 15.50 11.90
N ASN A 981 15.56 14.64 12.76
CA ASN A 981 15.01 13.37 12.31
C ASN A 981 13.72 13.60 11.50
N PHE A 982 12.90 14.56 11.91
CA PHE A 982 11.78 15.03 11.09
C PHE A 982 12.23 15.52 9.70
N LEU A 983 13.28 16.35 9.63
CA LEU A 983 13.82 16.85 8.36
C LEU A 983 14.40 15.72 7.50
N LYS A 984 15.06 14.72 8.11
CA LYS A 984 15.55 13.52 7.42
C LYS A 984 14.40 12.74 6.77
N TYR A 985 13.31 12.45 7.50
CA TYR A 985 12.13 11.79 6.94
C TYR A 985 11.44 12.64 5.88
N SER A 986 11.31 13.95 6.12
CA SER A 986 10.67 14.87 5.18
C SER A 986 11.45 14.98 3.88
N LEU A 987 12.78 15.06 3.96
CA LEU A 987 13.67 15.06 2.80
C LEU A 987 13.55 13.77 2.00
N ASP A 988 13.62 12.62 2.68
CA ASP A 988 13.49 11.31 2.03
C ASP A 988 12.14 11.12 1.35
N GLU A 989 11.03 11.49 2.01
CA GLU A 989 9.68 11.41 1.45
C GLU A 989 9.50 12.37 0.28
N TYR A 990 9.97 13.63 0.41
CA TYR A 990 9.96 14.58 -0.70
C TYR A 990 10.69 14.00 -1.91
N LEU A 991 11.95 13.59 -1.76
CA LEU A 991 12.77 13.11 -2.86
C LEU A 991 12.21 11.83 -3.51
N ARG A 992 11.68 10.88 -2.72
CA ARG A 992 11.05 9.66 -3.25
C ARG A 992 9.78 9.97 -4.03
N SER A 993 8.96 10.90 -3.55
CA SER A 993 7.64 11.18 -4.12
C SER A 993 7.69 12.05 -5.38
N ARG A 994 8.80 12.71 -5.69
CA ARG A 994 8.99 13.49 -6.94
C ARG A 994 8.80 12.67 -8.22
N ALA A 995 9.05 11.37 -8.17
CA ALA A 995 8.80 10.44 -9.27
C ALA A 995 7.30 10.13 -9.49
N PHE A 996 6.46 10.36 -8.48
CA PHE A 996 5.09 9.88 -8.40
C PHE A 996 4.07 11.02 -8.47
N SER A 997 4.05 11.73 -9.61
CA SER A 997 3.04 12.76 -9.90
C SER A 997 2.46 12.60 -11.31
N PHE A 998 1.14 12.71 -11.40
CA PHE A 998 0.39 12.73 -12.66
C PHE A 998 0.43 14.11 -13.34
N LYS A 999 0.88 15.14 -12.62
CA LYS A 999 1.23 16.47 -13.15
C LYS A 999 2.73 16.71 -13.03
N PRO A 1000 3.31 17.62 -13.84
CA PRO A 1000 4.66 18.11 -13.64
C PRO A 1000 4.88 18.57 -12.19
N GLU A 1001 6.10 18.38 -11.66
CA GLU A 1001 6.47 18.98 -10.38
C GLU A 1001 6.41 20.50 -10.53
N ARG A 1002 5.77 21.21 -9.60
CA ARG A 1002 5.70 22.67 -9.60
C ARG A 1002 6.52 23.23 -8.45
N SER A 1003 6.97 24.48 -8.59
CA SER A 1003 7.53 25.23 -7.46
C SER A 1003 6.49 25.42 -6.35
N LEU A 1004 6.95 25.72 -5.13
CA LEU A 1004 6.08 25.79 -3.95
C LEU A 1004 4.96 26.85 -4.13
N ILE A 1005 5.25 27.97 -4.80
CA ILE A 1005 4.27 29.02 -5.07
C ILE A 1005 3.20 28.63 -6.11
N ASN A 1006 3.45 27.60 -6.93
CA ASN A 1006 2.58 27.15 -8.03
C ASN A 1006 2.02 25.73 -7.81
N VAL A 1007 2.19 25.17 -6.62
CA VAL A 1007 1.79 23.80 -6.32
C VAL A 1007 0.27 23.63 -6.25
N GLU A 1008 -0.25 22.61 -6.93
CA GLU A 1008 -1.69 22.26 -6.91
C GLU A 1008 -1.91 20.79 -6.58
N THR A 1009 -0.89 19.97 -6.82
CA THR A 1009 -0.89 18.54 -6.60
C THR A 1009 0.43 18.12 -5.99
N GLY A 1010 0.42 17.15 -5.08
CA GLY A 1010 1.62 16.60 -4.47
C GLY A 1010 1.78 17.04 -3.02
N GLN A 1011 1.21 16.24 -2.11
CA GLN A 1011 1.30 16.45 -0.65
C GLN A 1011 2.74 16.59 -0.17
N HIS A 1012 3.66 15.81 -0.74
CA HIS A 1012 5.09 15.90 -0.44
C HIS A 1012 5.71 17.29 -0.72
N ILE A 1013 5.10 18.12 -1.57
CA ILE A 1013 5.60 19.47 -1.87
C ILE A 1013 5.17 20.47 -0.78
N TRP A 1014 3.88 20.58 -0.46
CA TRP A 1014 3.42 21.56 0.53
C TRP A 1014 3.63 21.11 1.99
N TYR A 1015 3.61 19.81 2.29
CA TYR A 1015 3.95 19.33 3.64
C TYR A 1015 5.47 19.23 3.84
N ARG A 1016 6.17 18.44 3.00
CA ARG A 1016 7.58 18.13 3.24
C ARG A 1016 8.51 19.24 2.77
N LYS A 1017 8.51 19.55 1.46
CA LYS A 1017 9.33 20.65 0.94
C LYS A 1017 8.97 22.00 1.57
N GLY A 1018 7.67 22.28 1.74
CA GLY A 1018 7.18 23.50 2.39
C GLY A 1018 7.73 23.68 3.80
N SER A 1019 7.64 22.65 4.65
CA SER A 1019 8.14 22.70 6.02
C SER A 1019 9.67 22.83 6.10
N MET A 1020 10.41 22.13 5.22
CA MET A 1020 11.86 22.28 5.11
C MET A 1020 12.26 23.71 4.72
N ILE A 1021 11.59 24.30 3.73
CA ILE A 1021 11.85 25.69 3.30
C ILE A 1021 11.55 26.66 4.43
N MET A 1022 10.39 26.56 5.08
CA MET A 1022 10.06 27.48 6.18
C MET A 1022 11.00 27.32 7.37
N TYR A 1023 11.45 26.10 7.65
CA TYR A 1023 12.44 25.84 8.69
C TYR A 1023 13.82 26.45 8.34
N GLU A 1024 14.27 26.33 7.09
CA GLU A 1024 15.50 26.98 6.63
C GLU A 1024 15.38 28.52 6.72
N LEU A 1025 14.25 29.08 6.27
CA LEU A 1025 14.02 30.52 6.26
C LEU A 1025 13.98 31.11 7.66
N GLN A 1026 13.31 30.47 8.64
CA GLN A 1026 13.36 30.95 10.03
C GLN A 1026 14.78 30.87 10.61
N ASP A 1027 15.57 29.87 10.22
CA ASP A 1027 16.92 29.68 10.74
C ASP A 1027 17.87 30.78 10.25
N ILE A 1028 17.72 31.23 8.99
CA ILE A 1028 18.61 32.24 8.40
C ILE A 1028 18.11 33.69 8.56
N ILE A 1029 16.78 33.92 8.59
CA ILE A 1029 16.19 35.26 8.74
C ILE A 1029 15.99 35.60 10.23
N GLY A 1030 15.71 34.58 11.05
CA GLY A 1030 15.32 34.68 12.46
C GLY A 1030 13.83 34.39 12.66
N GLU A 1031 13.52 33.50 13.60
CA GLU A 1031 12.16 33.06 13.96
C GLU A 1031 11.23 34.23 14.30
N GLU A 1032 11.68 35.19 15.12
CA GLU A 1032 10.88 36.36 15.51
C GLU A 1032 10.44 37.19 14.31
N ARG A 1033 11.36 37.45 13.35
CA ARG A 1033 11.07 38.24 12.15
C ARG A 1033 10.11 37.53 11.21
N VAL A 1034 10.29 36.22 11.01
CA VAL A 1034 9.38 35.41 10.19
C VAL A 1034 8.00 35.38 10.84
N ASN A 1035 7.93 35.18 12.15
CA ASN A 1035 6.65 35.16 12.87
C ASN A 1035 5.93 36.53 12.85
N GLU A 1036 6.67 37.64 12.95
CA GLU A 1036 6.12 38.99 12.82
C GLU A 1036 5.50 39.21 11.43
N ALA A 1037 6.21 38.82 10.36
CA ALA A 1037 5.68 38.89 9.00
C ALA A 1037 4.42 38.03 8.80
N LEU A 1038 4.41 36.82 9.36
CA LEU A 1038 3.22 35.94 9.32
C LEU A 1038 2.06 36.50 10.13
N LYS A 1039 2.33 37.19 11.24
CA LYS A 1039 1.32 37.88 12.03
C LYS A 1039 0.68 39.03 11.24
N GLU A 1040 1.47 39.88 10.61
CA GLU A 1040 0.95 40.96 9.75
C GLU A 1040 0.12 40.41 8.59
N PHE A 1041 0.61 39.35 7.94
CA PHE A 1041 -0.13 38.62 6.91
C PHE A 1041 -1.46 38.07 7.44
N LEU A 1042 -1.48 37.49 8.64
CA LEU A 1042 -2.72 37.01 9.26
C LEU A 1042 -3.70 38.16 9.55
N GLU A 1043 -3.21 39.27 10.13
CA GLU A 1043 -4.05 40.42 10.46
C GLU A 1043 -4.70 41.04 9.23
N GLU A 1044 -4.03 41.00 8.08
CA GLU A 1044 -4.54 41.51 6.81
C GLU A 1044 -5.65 40.65 6.20
N TYR A 1045 -5.59 39.33 6.34
CA TYR A 1045 -6.47 38.39 5.63
C TYR A 1045 -7.50 37.65 6.51
N LYS A 1046 -7.39 37.74 7.84
CA LYS A 1046 -8.29 37.03 8.76
C LYS A 1046 -9.77 37.30 8.45
N ASN A 1047 -10.60 36.28 8.59
CA ASN A 1047 -12.07 36.36 8.47
C ASN A 1047 -12.56 37.02 7.16
N PHE A 1048 -11.77 36.99 6.09
CA PHE A 1048 -12.09 37.62 4.81
C PHE A 1048 -12.33 39.14 4.90
N GLU A 1049 -11.75 39.84 5.90
CA GLU A 1049 -11.94 41.28 6.11
C GLU A 1049 -11.52 42.14 4.89
N LYS A 1050 -10.49 41.70 4.16
CA LYS A 1050 -9.99 42.35 2.93
C LYS A 1050 -10.93 42.20 1.72
N GLY A 1051 -11.94 41.33 1.80
CA GLY A 1051 -12.88 41.04 0.70
C GLY A 1051 -12.30 40.19 -0.44
N VAL A 1052 -11.09 39.66 -0.25
CA VAL A 1052 -10.42 38.64 -1.08
C VAL A 1052 -9.66 37.68 -0.16
N TYR A 1053 -9.52 36.42 -0.58
CA TYR A 1053 -8.74 35.41 0.13
C TYR A 1053 -7.25 35.51 -0.22
N ALA A 1054 -6.41 35.05 0.69
CA ALA A 1054 -4.95 35.13 0.54
C ALA A 1054 -4.43 34.15 -0.52
N THR A 1055 -3.45 34.59 -1.30
CA THR A 1055 -2.76 33.77 -2.30
C THR A 1055 -1.36 33.36 -1.84
N SER A 1056 -0.76 32.37 -2.50
CA SER A 1056 0.64 32.02 -2.28
C SER A 1056 1.61 33.17 -2.61
N GLU A 1057 1.22 34.10 -3.48
CA GLU A 1057 2.01 35.31 -3.79
C GLU A 1057 2.03 36.29 -2.62
N ASP A 1058 0.91 36.42 -1.92
CA ASP A 1058 0.80 37.29 -0.76
C ASP A 1058 1.67 36.77 0.39
N LEU A 1059 1.63 35.45 0.64
CA LEU A 1059 2.51 34.81 1.61
C LEU A 1059 3.99 34.96 1.23
N TYR A 1060 4.33 34.69 -0.04
CA TYR A 1060 5.70 34.87 -0.54
C TYR A 1060 6.17 36.31 -0.31
N ARG A 1061 5.34 37.31 -0.61
CA ARG A 1061 5.68 38.72 -0.44
C ARG A 1061 5.95 39.08 1.03
N ALA A 1062 5.08 38.63 1.95
CA ALA A 1062 5.26 38.88 3.38
C ALA A 1062 6.63 38.39 3.87
N ILE A 1063 7.03 37.18 3.47
CA ILE A 1063 8.34 36.61 3.85
C ILE A 1063 9.50 37.30 3.12
N TYR A 1064 9.32 37.63 1.84
CA TYR A 1064 10.34 38.28 1.02
C TYR A 1064 10.68 39.69 1.52
N GLU A 1065 9.68 40.44 1.98
CA GLU A 1065 9.86 41.77 2.55
C GLU A 1065 10.54 41.73 3.93
N ALA A 1066 10.30 40.67 4.71
CA ALA A 1066 10.98 40.45 6.00
C ALA A 1066 12.45 39.99 5.85
N ALA A 1067 12.82 39.44 4.69
CA ALA A 1067 14.16 38.93 4.44
C ALA A 1067 15.17 40.08 4.17
N PRO A 1068 16.35 40.07 4.82
CA PRO A 1068 17.46 40.96 4.45
C PRO A 1068 17.86 40.80 2.99
N ASP A 1069 18.38 41.85 2.34
CA ASP A 1069 18.74 41.83 0.92
C ASP A 1069 19.70 40.69 0.56
N SER A 1070 20.63 40.34 1.45
CA SER A 1070 21.57 39.22 1.26
C SER A 1070 20.91 37.84 1.27
N LEU A 1071 19.70 37.70 1.82
CA LEU A 1071 19.00 36.42 2.00
C LEU A 1071 17.74 36.28 1.12
N LYS A 1072 17.34 37.32 0.39
CA LYS A 1072 16.19 37.28 -0.53
C LYS A 1072 16.28 36.16 -1.58
N TYR A 1073 17.50 35.79 -1.99
CA TYR A 1073 17.71 34.67 -2.91
C TYR A 1073 17.17 33.35 -2.35
N ALA A 1074 17.27 33.11 -1.04
CA ALA A 1074 16.81 31.86 -0.41
C ALA A 1074 15.27 31.78 -0.43
N VAL A 1075 14.59 32.92 -0.28
CA VAL A 1075 13.13 33.00 -0.42
C VAL A 1075 12.70 32.71 -1.86
N ASP A 1076 13.39 33.29 -2.85
CA ASP A 1076 13.15 33.00 -4.26
C ASP A 1076 13.41 31.52 -4.60
N ASP A 1077 14.53 30.96 -4.13
CA ASP A 1077 14.90 29.55 -4.34
C ASP A 1077 13.87 28.59 -3.72
N GLY A 1078 13.37 28.89 -2.53
CA GLY A 1078 12.34 28.09 -1.85
C GLY A 1078 10.97 28.18 -2.54
N PHE A 1079 10.48 29.38 -2.82
CA PHE A 1079 9.11 29.58 -3.30
C PHE A 1079 8.96 29.43 -4.80
N LYS A 1080 9.86 30.02 -5.60
CA LYS A 1080 9.68 30.17 -7.06
C LYS A 1080 10.35 29.09 -7.87
N GLU A 1081 11.41 28.46 -7.34
CA GLU A 1081 12.23 27.52 -8.10
C GLU A 1081 12.11 26.07 -7.55
N ILE A 1082 12.61 25.11 -8.33
CA ILE A 1082 12.80 23.72 -7.91
C ILE A 1082 14.31 23.52 -7.76
N VAL A 1083 14.78 23.68 -6.51
CA VAL A 1083 16.21 23.64 -6.16
C VAL A 1083 16.51 22.37 -5.39
N LEU A 1084 17.56 21.66 -5.79
CA LEU A 1084 18.16 20.58 -5.01
C LEU A 1084 19.63 20.88 -4.78
N TYR A 1085 20.15 20.44 -3.65
CA TYR A 1085 21.56 20.54 -3.31
C TYR A 1085 22.27 19.18 -3.48
N GLU A 1086 23.57 19.25 -3.76
CA GLU A 1086 24.50 18.12 -3.65
C GLU A 1086 25.70 18.60 -2.82
N ASN A 1087 25.59 18.52 -1.50
CA ASN A 1087 26.64 18.87 -0.54
C ASN A 1087 27.30 17.60 -0.04
N ARG A 1088 28.60 17.66 0.26
CA ARG A 1088 29.32 16.53 0.88
C ARG A 1088 30.64 16.95 1.52
N ILE A 1089 31.10 16.15 2.47
CA ILE A 1089 32.48 16.23 2.98
C ILE A 1089 33.39 15.32 2.16
N LYS A 1090 34.40 15.89 1.49
CA LYS A 1090 35.39 15.09 0.75
C LYS A 1090 36.45 14.52 1.67
N GLU A 1091 37.05 15.36 2.50
CA GLU A 1091 38.17 15.03 3.37
C GLU A 1091 38.06 15.80 4.67
N ALA A 1092 38.45 15.19 5.79
CA ALA A 1092 38.51 15.83 7.09
C ALA A 1092 39.64 15.18 7.89
N THR A 1093 40.64 15.97 8.28
CA THR A 1093 41.81 15.53 9.05
C THR A 1093 42.02 16.41 10.27
N THR A 1094 42.47 15.83 11.38
CA THR A 1094 42.75 16.58 12.62
C THR A 1094 44.16 16.34 13.13
N LEU A 1095 44.80 17.40 13.59
CA LEU A 1095 46.12 17.40 14.20
C LEU A 1095 46.03 17.91 15.64
N GLN A 1096 46.60 17.18 16.60
CA GLN A 1096 46.73 17.68 17.97
C GLN A 1096 47.91 18.66 18.06
N LEU A 1097 47.66 19.87 18.57
CA LEU A 1097 48.65 20.92 18.76
C LEU A 1097 49.36 20.79 20.13
N GLU A 1098 50.55 21.38 20.25
CA GLU A 1098 51.36 21.31 21.49
C GLU A 1098 50.65 21.88 22.73
N ASN A 1099 49.68 22.79 22.54
CA ASN A 1099 48.88 23.39 23.60
C ASN A 1099 47.68 22.52 24.04
N GLY A 1100 47.51 21.32 23.47
CA GLY A 1100 46.41 20.40 23.78
C GLY A 1100 45.12 20.62 22.99
N THR A 1101 45.05 21.65 22.13
CA THR A 1101 43.92 21.88 21.21
C THR A 1101 44.09 21.09 19.91
N TYR A 1102 43.02 21.01 19.11
CA TYR A 1102 43.00 20.22 17.86
C TYR A 1102 42.77 21.15 16.67
N GLU A 1103 43.69 21.16 15.71
CA GLU A 1103 43.51 21.83 14.42
C GLU A 1103 42.91 20.85 13.43
N THR A 1104 41.67 21.10 13.00
CA THR A 1104 40.98 20.25 12.03
C THR A 1104 40.85 20.97 10.70
N THR A 1105 41.34 20.34 9.63
CA THR A 1105 41.19 20.80 8.26
C THR A 1105 40.21 19.91 7.52
N PHE A 1106 39.18 20.50 6.89
CA PHE A 1106 38.19 19.75 6.13
C PHE A 1106 37.80 20.46 4.83
N ILE A 1107 37.49 19.67 3.81
CA ILE A 1107 37.10 20.12 2.48
C ILE A 1107 35.65 19.73 2.24
N VAL A 1108 34.82 20.74 2.01
CA VAL A 1108 33.40 20.59 1.67
C VAL A 1108 33.23 20.85 0.18
N ASP A 1109 32.37 20.07 -0.49
CA ASP A 1109 31.98 20.26 -1.88
C ASP A 1109 30.48 20.61 -1.89
N SER A 1110 30.12 21.78 -2.40
CA SER A 1110 28.73 22.26 -2.41
C SER A 1110 28.27 22.58 -3.81
N LYS A 1111 27.08 22.10 -4.18
CA LYS A 1111 26.41 22.42 -5.44
C LYS A 1111 24.94 22.70 -5.20
N LYS A 1112 24.42 23.69 -5.92
CA LYS A 1112 23.01 24.04 -5.98
C LYS A 1112 22.53 23.90 -7.41
N ILE A 1113 21.49 23.10 -7.64
CA ILE A 1113 21.03 22.71 -8.98
C ILE A 1113 19.55 23.09 -9.12
N TYR A 1114 19.24 23.82 -10.20
CA TYR A 1114 17.88 24.21 -10.57
C TYR A 1114 17.29 23.21 -11.56
N TYR A 1115 16.06 22.80 -11.32
CA TYR A 1115 15.28 21.91 -12.18
C TYR A 1115 14.10 22.65 -12.81
N ASP A 1116 13.68 22.21 -13.99
CA ASP A 1116 12.41 22.60 -14.58
C ASP A 1116 11.25 21.69 -14.10
N ASP A 1117 10.02 22.07 -14.44
CA ASP A 1117 8.81 21.32 -14.05
C ASP A 1117 8.77 19.88 -14.61
N LYS A 1118 9.58 19.57 -15.62
CA LYS A 1118 9.72 18.21 -16.18
C LYS A 1118 10.73 17.37 -15.41
N GLY A 1119 11.36 17.92 -14.37
CA GLY A 1119 12.41 17.29 -13.60
C GLY A 1119 13.74 17.21 -14.34
N LYS A 1120 13.94 18.02 -15.37
CA LYS A 1120 15.22 18.14 -16.08
C LYS A 1120 16.07 19.22 -15.43
N GLU A 1121 17.36 18.97 -15.30
CA GLU A 1121 18.31 19.98 -14.87
C GLU A 1121 18.30 21.19 -15.85
N LYS A 1122 17.99 22.37 -15.31
CA LYS A 1122 17.94 23.65 -16.01
C LYS A 1122 19.30 24.33 -15.99
N ARG A 1123 19.93 24.41 -14.82
CA ARG A 1123 21.29 24.94 -14.61
C ARG A 1123 21.84 24.52 -13.25
N THR A 1124 23.16 24.43 -13.14
CA THR A 1124 23.87 24.45 -11.86
C THR A 1124 24.24 25.89 -11.51
N ASP A 1125 24.08 26.29 -10.25
CA ASP A 1125 24.37 27.65 -9.79
C ASP A 1125 25.87 27.93 -9.72
N ASP A 1126 26.25 29.16 -10.02
CA ASP A 1126 27.64 29.66 -9.97
C ASP A 1126 27.88 30.69 -8.84
N THR A 1127 26.86 30.95 -8.01
CA THR A 1127 26.92 31.93 -6.92
C THR A 1127 27.16 31.29 -5.55
N THR A 1128 27.57 32.09 -4.57
CA THR A 1128 27.83 31.61 -3.21
C THR A 1128 26.54 31.35 -2.43
N ASN A 1129 26.51 30.29 -1.63
CA ASN A 1129 25.36 29.93 -0.78
C ASN A 1129 25.72 29.98 0.71
N TYR A 1130 24.78 30.42 1.55
CA TYR A 1130 24.98 30.52 2.99
C TYR A 1130 24.62 29.22 3.70
N ILE A 1131 25.63 28.37 3.95
CA ILE A 1131 25.44 26.99 4.43
C ILE A 1131 26.19 26.79 5.75
N GLU A 1132 25.58 26.02 6.65
CA GLU A 1132 26.13 25.66 7.94
C GLU A 1132 27.22 24.58 7.78
N ILE A 1133 28.37 24.80 8.43
CA ILE A 1133 29.46 23.84 8.53
C ILE A 1133 29.81 23.63 10.00
N GLY A 1134 30.28 22.44 10.36
CA GLY A 1134 30.57 22.12 11.75
C GLY A 1134 31.53 20.97 12.00
N LEU A 1135 32.05 20.94 13.23
CA LEU A 1135 32.84 19.84 13.79
C LEU A 1135 32.12 19.31 15.03
N PHE A 1136 32.04 17.99 15.13
CA PHE A 1136 31.23 17.29 16.11
C PHE A 1136 32.05 16.25 16.87
N GLY A 1137 31.77 16.11 18.16
CA GLY A 1137 32.22 14.98 18.97
C GLY A 1137 31.38 13.71 18.75
N GLU A 1138 31.46 12.78 19.69
CA GLU A 1138 30.50 11.68 19.77
C GLU A 1138 29.10 12.22 20.06
N ASP A 1139 28.09 11.58 19.47
CA ASP A 1139 26.69 11.93 19.73
C ASP A 1139 26.40 11.67 21.23
N ILE A 1140 25.72 12.61 21.88
CA ILE A 1140 25.33 12.54 23.30
C ILE A 1140 23.86 12.19 23.42
N VAL A 1141 23.35 12.02 24.63
CA VAL A 1141 21.93 11.75 24.90
C VAL A 1141 21.43 12.82 25.88
N ASP A 1142 20.21 13.32 25.68
CA ASP A 1142 19.59 14.29 26.59
C ASP A 1142 18.87 13.65 27.78
N ASP A 1143 18.27 14.47 28.64
CA ASP A 1143 17.53 14.04 29.82
C ASP A 1143 16.25 13.22 29.49
N GLN A 1144 15.86 13.17 28.20
CA GLN A 1144 14.70 12.42 27.67
C GLN A 1144 15.14 11.18 26.88
N ASP A 1145 16.41 10.77 27.02
CA ASP A 1145 17.03 9.66 26.29
C ASP A 1145 17.09 9.86 24.75
N VAL A 1146 16.99 11.10 24.25
CA VAL A 1146 17.04 11.41 22.82
C VAL A 1146 18.49 11.60 22.35
N PRO A 1147 18.93 10.93 21.26
CA PRO A 1147 20.29 11.09 20.74
C PRO A 1147 20.50 12.47 20.09
N LEU A 1148 21.48 13.22 20.61
CA LEU A 1148 21.84 14.56 20.17
C LEU A 1148 23.22 14.59 19.50
N LYS A 1149 23.36 15.44 18.49
CA LYS A 1149 24.70 15.82 18.01
C LYS A 1149 25.39 16.73 19.02
N ASN A 1150 26.69 16.56 19.15
CA ASN A 1150 27.53 17.35 20.05
C ASN A 1150 28.49 18.27 19.25
N PRO A 1151 28.03 19.47 18.82
CA PRO A 1151 28.87 20.38 18.06
C PRO A 1151 29.96 21.00 18.95
N TYR A 1152 31.22 20.87 18.54
CA TYR A 1152 32.33 21.65 19.08
C TYR A 1152 32.52 22.97 18.32
N TYR A 1153 32.09 22.98 17.06
CA TYR A 1153 32.06 24.15 16.21
C TYR A 1153 30.87 24.02 15.25
N LEU A 1154 30.07 25.07 15.12
CA LEU A 1154 28.96 25.14 14.18
C LEU A 1154 28.76 26.59 13.75
N GLU A 1155 29.05 26.89 12.49
CA GLU A 1155 28.88 28.24 11.94
C GLU A 1155 28.38 28.20 10.50
N ARG A 1156 27.55 29.18 10.12
CA ARG A 1156 27.17 29.40 8.72
C ARG A 1156 28.21 30.23 7.99
N LYS A 1157 28.63 29.76 6.81
CA LYS A 1157 29.60 30.42 5.92
C LYS A 1157 29.05 30.54 4.50
N TRP A 1158 29.50 31.57 3.79
CA TRP A 1158 29.25 31.71 2.35
C TRP A 1158 30.19 30.78 1.56
N LEU A 1159 29.64 29.71 1.00
CA LEU A 1159 30.38 28.71 0.24
C LEU A 1159 30.31 28.99 -1.24
N LYS A 1160 31.45 28.94 -1.94
CA LYS A 1160 31.48 28.98 -3.41
C LYS A 1160 31.03 27.63 -3.98
N PRO A 1161 30.47 27.56 -5.20
CA PRO A 1161 30.21 26.29 -5.86
C PRO A 1161 31.50 25.47 -6.01
N GLY A 1162 31.41 24.17 -5.73
CA GLY A 1162 32.56 23.26 -5.69
C GLY A 1162 33.24 23.21 -4.33
N GLU A 1163 34.57 23.08 -4.34
CA GLU A 1163 35.37 22.82 -3.13
C GLU A 1163 35.65 24.09 -2.32
N ASN A 1164 35.42 24.01 -1.01
CA ASN A 1164 35.80 25.03 -0.03
C ASN A 1164 36.58 24.35 1.10
N LYS A 1165 37.74 24.92 1.45
CA LYS A 1165 38.62 24.40 2.50
C LYS A 1165 38.52 25.24 3.76
N PHE A 1166 38.33 24.57 4.89
CA PHE A 1166 38.26 25.19 6.21
C PHE A 1166 39.32 24.60 7.14
N THR A 1167 39.85 25.45 8.03
CA THR A 1167 40.73 25.06 9.12
C THR A 1167 40.19 25.71 10.39
N VAL A 1168 39.86 24.89 11.39
CA VAL A 1168 39.21 25.30 12.63
C VAL A 1168 39.94 24.67 13.81
N ILE A 1169 40.10 25.40 14.90
CA ILE A 1169 40.73 24.92 16.14
C ILE A 1169 39.64 24.65 17.17
N THR A 1170 39.63 23.46 17.77
CA THR A 1170 38.70 23.06 18.84
C THR A 1170 39.44 22.59 20.09
N ASP A 1171 38.86 22.82 21.27
CA ASP A 1171 39.44 22.40 22.56
C ASP A 1171 39.41 20.88 22.77
N LYS A 1172 38.52 20.19 22.05
CA LYS A 1172 38.33 18.73 22.10
C LYS A 1172 38.52 18.15 20.71
N LYS A 1173 38.97 16.89 20.65
CA LYS A 1173 39.13 16.13 19.40
C LYS A 1173 37.78 15.92 18.71
N PRO A 1174 37.55 16.47 17.50
CA PRO A 1174 36.33 16.18 16.75
C PRO A 1174 36.37 14.78 16.15
N GLU A 1175 35.25 14.06 16.19
CA GLU A 1175 35.08 12.75 15.55
C GLU A 1175 34.47 12.87 14.15
N LYS A 1176 33.66 13.91 13.90
CA LYS A 1176 32.97 14.11 12.62
C LYS A 1176 33.09 15.56 12.14
N ALA A 1177 33.22 15.77 10.84
CA ALA A 1177 33.04 17.06 10.18
C ALA A 1177 31.76 17.04 9.34
N GLY A 1178 31.12 18.20 9.15
CA GLY A 1178 29.84 18.28 8.43
C GLY A 1178 29.56 19.56 7.67
N ILE A 1179 28.75 19.44 6.63
CA ILE A 1179 28.11 20.50 5.84
C ILE A 1179 26.61 20.23 5.80
N ASP A 1180 25.77 21.23 6.07
CA ASP A 1180 24.35 21.04 6.37
C ASP A 1180 24.09 19.80 7.27
N PRO A 1181 24.72 19.76 8.46
CA PRO A 1181 24.71 18.57 9.30
C PRO A 1181 23.30 18.19 9.76
N TYR A 1182 22.35 19.13 9.78
CA TYR A 1182 20.99 18.89 10.25
C TYR A 1182 19.97 18.61 9.14
N ASN A 1183 20.42 18.48 7.88
CA ASN A 1183 19.56 18.28 6.71
C ASN A 1183 18.53 19.42 6.55
N LYS A 1184 18.95 20.66 6.83
CA LYS A 1184 18.11 21.85 6.68
C LYS A 1184 17.85 22.15 5.20
N LEU A 1185 18.76 21.74 4.31
CA LEU A 1185 18.65 21.91 2.86
C LEU A 1185 18.07 20.66 2.20
N ILE A 1186 17.47 20.86 1.03
CA ILE A 1186 16.94 19.77 0.20
C ILE A 1186 18.10 19.12 -0.58
N ASP A 1187 18.88 18.29 0.13
CA ASP A 1187 20.04 17.58 -0.42
C ASP A 1187 19.67 16.21 -0.99
N ARG A 1188 20.08 15.88 -2.23
CA ARG A 1188 19.80 14.58 -2.85
C ARG A 1188 20.46 13.41 -2.12
N ASN A 1189 21.57 13.63 -1.41
CA ASN A 1189 22.30 12.60 -0.70
C ASN A 1189 22.82 13.08 0.66
N SER A 1190 21.92 13.37 1.60
CA SER A 1190 22.28 13.81 2.95
C SER A 1190 23.16 12.85 3.78
N ASN A 1191 23.41 11.61 3.33
CA ASN A 1191 24.27 10.66 4.03
C ASN A 1191 25.77 10.97 3.96
N ASP A 1192 26.22 11.79 2.99
CA ASP A 1192 27.62 12.22 2.87
C ASP A 1192 27.87 13.67 3.35
N ASN A 1193 26.84 14.29 3.95
CA ASN A 1193 26.93 15.56 4.67
C ASN A 1193 27.80 15.48 5.92
N LEU A 1194 28.00 14.28 6.48
CA LEU A 1194 28.86 14.01 7.63
C LEU A 1194 29.92 12.98 7.27
N LYS A 1195 31.17 13.23 7.69
CA LYS A 1195 32.26 12.27 7.53
C LYS A 1195 33.09 12.20 8.81
N ARG A 1196 33.60 10.99 9.12
CA ARG A 1196 34.53 10.80 10.23
C ARG A 1196 35.84 11.56 9.96
N VAL A 1197 36.37 12.20 10.98
CA VAL A 1197 37.66 12.90 10.92
C VAL A 1197 38.79 11.88 11.08
N GLU A 1198 39.75 11.91 10.17
CA GLU A 1198 40.94 11.07 10.21
C GLU A 1198 42.07 11.78 10.97
N GLU A 1199 42.94 11.03 11.65
CA GLU A 1199 44.14 11.57 12.31
C GLU A 1199 45.35 11.55 11.38
#